data_AF-A0A2D8S7N5-F1
#
_entry.id   AF-A0A2D8S7N5-F1
#
_cell.length_a   1.000
_cell.length_b   1.000
_cell.length_c   1.000
_cell.angle_alpha   90.00
_cell.angle_beta   90.00
_cell.angle_gamma   90.00
#
_symmetry.space_group_name_H-M   'P 1'
#
loop_
_entity.id
_entity.type
_entity.pdbx_description
1 polymer ?
#
loop_
_entity_poly.entity_id
_entity_poly.type
_entity_poly.pdbx_seq_one_letter_code
_entity_poly.pdbx_strand_id
1 'polypeptide(L)'
;MAGAIDKKIIEIKDELDNSPRTHLSARTGILDSVTLLREFSQTRLNALCEAFTGGKNESGVSTNMSLHTVCQSLAAQRLICYGAGSIKGNATGIKKFNLPAYETVNGALSLTEPNTSFMGINATDISETYTINLTTLAGTQTQGENTFSTDVRDYYLARSRVTGELIEISDDITPYSTPDQDTPFGNAVAWGDDVGSEAGTWNADFAKVNIASVATQSEGLYNELDTMTLQDHLTQGSNSQYTTIGAAFGQKFYLKRHADHVNTFTITGTTTVGSIEVTEISETDLTKIKYGDVISGTGIPDDNVTIAAVRSADSKIRLSNSGIATTDGTITLTVNSVPFGYQKNDIFCQIEVVGEGLVINQNWRPVGDDAGDYSTADDSPHKLLNANTSQFVGLLGFFDPDNGSANATNDLTKGARGDWVSEGKEYNETSYPYVENNPFFPAIGGTHKAYEVDNSEIVGIQPTGLGEDDIPSGRYVRWDVKRADEDGALPEHRYIIDSAEKFYYEPQANGALATIGSATSIASHSMPNDDEPRASFPRTGLGSVVTLVRQDQTLAASTNGSQSIVPVDEAMYNPTPNSTTGSVPSTQTAYNYRVSSGVIKRGGYSTTYSGPTHNSTGGTTNPTAGFNSSGRSAISPTDYVIVSNYAARKLTTDGSTTNADVAFITGVIDELQGTTAGGAKFRDPIMEGVSTKHMTSASANDASFDTYICATTGTNAVDTALADIKSSLTAFYSAAEMSSRSVTFAGGDTAWGSLTAQDDGTQQDFDNFSSQNGHAKWVTFSTTVGTLQTNLDNRIAEIDARIGKPTRSGSPSTSRGTPPAVYVSAVPTANSTGGYAPYGRAIYDSCNYLLGKDLKLMTDLIQSIQSLGQLVELVKKARNKYEIYNGRGKEY
;
A
#
# COMPACT_ATOMS: atom_id res chain seq x y z
N MET A 1 -11.33 1.32 -64.98
CA MET A 1 -10.97 1.79 -63.62
C MET A 1 -11.88 1.26 -62.51
N ALA A 2 -12.99 0.55 -62.78
CA ALA A 2 -13.98 0.16 -61.76
C ALA A 2 -13.52 -0.89 -60.72
N GLY A 3 -12.70 -1.88 -61.08
CA GLY A 3 -12.42 -3.01 -60.18
C GLY A 3 -11.53 -2.73 -58.95
N ALA A 4 -10.83 -1.59 -58.88
CA ALA A 4 -9.95 -1.30 -57.75
C ALA A 4 -10.70 -0.82 -56.50
N ILE A 5 -11.81 -0.09 -56.69
CA ILE A 5 -12.66 0.40 -55.59
C ILE A 5 -13.49 -0.77 -55.04
N ASP A 6 -14.10 -1.58 -55.92
CA ASP A 6 -14.88 -2.76 -55.52
C ASP A 6 -14.04 -3.74 -54.69
N LYS A 7 -12.78 -3.95 -55.07
CA LYS A 7 -11.84 -4.76 -54.28
C LYS A 7 -11.61 -4.17 -52.88
N LYS A 8 -11.46 -2.84 -52.77
CA LYS A 8 -11.26 -2.17 -51.47
C LYS A 8 -12.50 -2.22 -50.59
N ILE A 9 -13.70 -2.16 -51.17
CA ILE A 9 -14.96 -2.35 -50.43
C ILE A 9 -15.00 -3.73 -49.79
N ILE A 10 -14.66 -4.78 -50.55
CA ILE A 10 -14.60 -6.16 -50.05
C ILE A 10 -13.54 -6.29 -48.95
N GLU A 11 -12.32 -5.81 -49.18
CA GLU A 11 -11.24 -5.88 -48.18
C GLU A 11 -11.63 -5.20 -46.85
N ILE A 12 -12.31 -4.05 -46.90
CA ILE A 12 -12.75 -3.33 -45.69
C ILE A 12 -13.94 -4.03 -45.03
N LYS A 13 -14.84 -4.62 -45.81
CA LYS A 13 -15.94 -5.42 -45.27
C LYS A 13 -15.39 -6.63 -44.52
N ASP A 14 -14.42 -7.34 -45.11
CA ASP A 14 -13.75 -8.46 -44.43
C ASP A 14 -13.03 -7.99 -43.15
N GLU A 15 -12.42 -6.80 -43.13
CA GLU A 15 -11.83 -6.19 -41.92
C GLU A 15 -12.89 -5.92 -40.84
N LEU A 16 -14.07 -5.42 -41.22
CA LEU A 16 -15.20 -5.16 -40.31
C LEU A 16 -15.85 -6.45 -39.79
N ASP A 17 -15.96 -7.48 -40.63
CA ASP A 17 -16.47 -8.80 -40.27
C ASP A 17 -15.55 -9.49 -39.25
N ASN A 18 -14.23 -9.30 -39.38
CA ASN A 18 -13.24 -9.86 -38.46
C ASN A 18 -13.03 -9.03 -37.18
N SER A 19 -13.56 -7.80 -37.11
CA SER A 19 -13.34 -6.90 -35.97
C SER A 19 -13.75 -7.49 -34.60
N PRO A 20 -14.87 -8.23 -34.45
CA PRO A 20 -15.20 -8.88 -33.18
C PRO A 20 -14.10 -9.83 -32.67
N ARG A 21 -13.46 -10.60 -33.56
CA ARG A 21 -12.36 -11.51 -33.19
C ARG A 21 -11.12 -10.75 -32.73
N THR A 22 -10.79 -9.62 -33.36
CA THR A 22 -9.68 -8.76 -32.92
C THR A 22 -9.92 -8.19 -31.53
N HIS A 23 -11.14 -7.70 -31.27
CA HIS A 23 -11.52 -7.20 -29.94
C HIS A 23 -11.52 -8.30 -28.88
N LEU A 24 -12.01 -9.49 -29.23
CA LEU A 24 -11.98 -10.66 -28.35
C LEU A 24 -10.55 -11.00 -27.95
N SER A 25 -9.65 -11.16 -28.92
CA SER A 25 -8.23 -11.47 -28.66
C SER A 25 -7.55 -10.43 -27.77
N ALA A 26 -7.83 -9.13 -27.96
CA ALA A 26 -7.30 -8.08 -27.10
C ALA A 26 -7.79 -8.18 -25.65
N ARG A 27 -9.07 -8.52 -25.44
CA ARG A 27 -9.63 -8.71 -24.09
C ARG A 27 -9.14 -9.99 -23.43
N THR A 28 -8.95 -11.08 -24.19
CA THR A 28 -8.32 -12.31 -23.68
C THR A 28 -6.91 -12.01 -23.16
N GLY A 29 -6.06 -11.33 -23.96
CA GLY A 29 -4.71 -10.99 -23.50
C GLY A 29 -4.67 -10.08 -22.26
N ILE A 30 -5.69 -9.23 -22.06
CA ILE A 30 -5.86 -8.47 -20.82
C ILE A 30 -6.14 -9.40 -19.63
N LEU A 31 -7.05 -10.38 -19.77
CA LEU A 31 -7.35 -11.33 -18.70
C LEU A 31 -6.17 -12.27 -18.38
N ASP A 32 -5.38 -12.64 -19.39
CA ASP A 32 -4.13 -13.41 -19.19
C ASP A 32 -3.14 -12.61 -18.33
N SER A 33 -2.98 -11.33 -18.66
CA SER A 33 -2.12 -10.41 -17.90
C SER A 33 -2.62 -10.20 -16.47
N VAL A 34 -3.94 -10.14 -16.27
CA VAL A 34 -4.56 -10.08 -14.93
C VAL A 34 -4.25 -11.34 -14.13
N THR A 35 -4.38 -12.51 -14.75
CA THR A 35 -4.09 -13.81 -14.11
C THR A 35 -2.63 -13.87 -13.66
N LEU A 36 -1.69 -13.54 -14.55
CA LEU A 36 -0.26 -13.47 -14.23
C LEU A 36 0.02 -12.50 -13.08
N LEU A 37 -0.60 -11.31 -13.10
CA LEU A 37 -0.40 -10.32 -12.05
C LEU A 37 -0.91 -10.81 -10.69
N ARG A 38 -2.02 -11.55 -10.65
CA ARG A 38 -2.57 -12.09 -9.40
C ARG A 38 -1.68 -13.18 -8.80
N GLU A 39 -1.20 -14.11 -9.62
CA GLU A 39 -0.21 -15.10 -9.19
C GLU A 39 1.08 -14.45 -8.67
N PHE A 40 1.56 -13.44 -9.41
CA PHE A 40 2.72 -12.65 -9.00
C PHE A 40 2.45 -11.91 -7.68
N SER A 41 1.27 -11.31 -7.54
CA SER A 41 0.87 -10.56 -6.34
C SER A 41 0.85 -11.44 -5.10
N GLN A 42 0.33 -12.66 -5.23
CA GLN A 42 0.26 -13.64 -4.14
C GLN A 42 1.63 -14.14 -3.70
N THR A 43 2.62 -14.11 -4.58
CA THR A 43 3.95 -14.70 -4.33
C THR A 43 5.02 -13.64 -4.00
N ARG A 44 4.91 -12.45 -4.56
CA ARG A 44 5.99 -11.44 -4.60
C ARG A 44 5.60 -10.08 -4.04
N LEU A 45 4.31 -9.78 -3.86
CA LEU A 45 3.84 -8.43 -3.48
C LEU A 45 3.26 -8.38 -2.06
N ASN A 46 3.71 -9.23 -1.13
CA ASN A 46 3.24 -9.22 0.27
C ASN A 46 3.30 -7.82 0.91
N ALA A 47 4.32 -7.01 0.56
CA ALA A 47 4.45 -5.64 1.04
C ALA A 47 3.24 -4.72 0.68
N LEU A 48 2.54 -5.03 -0.41
CA LEU A 48 1.34 -4.33 -0.85
C LEU A 48 0.05 -5.10 -0.54
N CYS A 49 0.09 -6.44 -0.48
CA CYS A 49 -1.10 -7.27 -0.43
C CYS A 49 -1.45 -7.83 0.96
N GLU A 50 -0.51 -7.80 1.92
CA GLU A 50 -0.68 -8.44 3.23
C GLU A 50 -1.16 -7.45 4.30
N ALA A 51 -2.03 -7.94 5.19
CA ALA A 51 -2.46 -7.24 6.39
C ALA A 51 -1.95 -7.90 7.66
N PHE A 52 -1.50 -7.06 8.59
CA PHE A 52 -1.03 -7.45 9.90
C PHE A 52 -2.01 -6.98 10.99
N THR A 53 -2.46 -7.90 11.82
CA THR A 53 -3.39 -7.63 12.93
C THR A 53 -2.62 -7.12 14.16
N GLY A 54 -3.20 -6.15 14.89
CA GLY A 54 -2.71 -5.77 16.23
C GLY A 54 -1.93 -4.47 16.32
N GLY A 55 -2.08 -3.56 15.34
CA GLY A 55 -1.48 -2.22 15.36
C GLY A 55 -2.50 -1.07 15.42
N LYS A 56 -1.98 0.15 15.57
CA LYS A 56 -2.72 1.40 15.45
C LYS A 56 -2.06 2.25 14.35
N ASN A 57 -2.87 2.93 13.53
CA ASN A 57 -2.37 3.82 12.48
C ASN A 57 -1.78 5.13 13.07
N GLU A 58 -1.29 6.03 12.23
CA GLU A 58 -0.67 7.30 12.65
C GLU A 58 -1.63 8.23 13.43
N SER A 59 -2.94 8.04 13.23
CA SER A 59 -4.00 8.72 13.98
C SER A 59 -4.27 8.07 15.34
N GLY A 60 -3.81 6.83 15.55
CA GLY A 60 -4.00 6.05 16.78
C GLY A 60 -5.24 5.17 16.78
N VAL A 61 -5.83 4.95 15.60
CA VAL A 61 -7.00 4.09 15.41
C VAL A 61 -6.53 2.67 15.20
N SER A 62 -7.12 1.72 15.93
CA SER A 62 -6.87 0.29 15.73
C SER A 62 -7.40 -0.14 14.35
N THR A 63 -6.55 -0.76 13.55
CA THR A 63 -6.89 -1.20 12.19
C THR A 63 -6.02 -2.39 11.80
N ASN A 64 -6.41 -3.10 10.73
CA ASN A 64 -5.48 -3.95 10.00
C ASN A 64 -4.39 -3.06 9.38
N MET A 65 -3.15 -3.44 9.59
CA MET A 65 -1.99 -2.66 9.18
C MET A 65 -1.40 -3.27 7.92
N SER A 66 -1.40 -2.57 6.79
CA SER A 66 -0.51 -2.91 5.68
C SER A 66 0.92 -2.50 6.03
N LEU A 67 1.93 -3.00 5.30
CA LEU A 67 3.32 -2.55 5.49
C LEU A 67 3.46 -1.02 5.31
N HIS A 68 2.70 -0.46 4.36
CA HIS A 68 2.58 0.98 4.15
C HIS A 68 2.03 1.69 5.40
N THR A 69 1.01 1.13 6.06
CA THR A 69 0.44 1.69 7.31
C THR A 69 1.42 1.57 8.48
N VAL A 70 2.16 0.46 8.58
CA VAL A 70 3.23 0.30 9.59
C VAL A 70 4.29 1.39 9.44
N CYS A 71 4.77 1.61 8.21
CA CYS A 71 5.76 2.66 7.94
C CYS A 71 5.26 4.06 8.31
N GLN A 72 3.99 4.38 8.05
CA GLN A 72 3.38 5.65 8.42
C GLN A 72 3.34 5.84 9.94
N SER A 73 2.91 4.83 10.69
CA SER A 73 2.89 4.85 12.16
C SER A 73 4.29 5.03 12.74
N LEU A 74 5.27 4.27 12.26
CA LEU A 74 6.66 4.38 12.72
C LEU A 74 7.29 5.73 12.34
N ALA A 75 7.03 6.24 11.13
CA ALA A 75 7.51 7.57 10.71
C ALA A 75 6.88 8.70 11.54
N ALA A 76 5.61 8.57 11.95
CA ALA A 76 4.97 9.50 12.87
C ALA A 76 5.63 9.48 14.25
N GLN A 77 5.96 8.29 14.77
CA GLN A 77 6.72 8.16 16.01
C GLN A 77 8.11 8.81 15.90
N ARG A 78 8.83 8.58 14.79
CA ARG A 78 10.13 9.19 14.50
C ARG A 78 10.07 10.72 14.52
N LEU A 79 9.02 11.31 13.93
CA LEU A 79 8.80 12.76 13.99
C LEU A 79 8.57 13.28 15.41
N ILE A 80 7.79 12.56 16.23
CA ILE A 80 7.57 12.94 17.63
C ILE A 80 8.89 12.88 18.40
N CYS A 81 9.71 11.84 18.20
CA CYS A 81 11.05 11.74 18.80
C CYS A 81 11.98 12.89 18.39
N TYR A 82 11.85 13.46 17.17
CA TYR A 82 12.57 14.68 16.77
C TYR A 82 12.10 15.95 17.49
N GLY A 83 10.97 15.91 18.19
CA GLY A 83 10.24 17.11 18.64
C GLY A 83 9.46 17.78 17.49
N ALA A 84 9.10 17.03 16.46
CA ALA A 84 8.39 17.51 15.27
C ALA A 84 6.99 16.85 15.14
N GLY A 85 6.38 16.44 16.25
CA GLY A 85 5.07 15.77 16.26
C GLY A 85 3.95 16.61 15.62
N SER A 86 4.04 17.94 15.70
CA SER A 86 3.06 18.88 15.15
C SER A 86 2.91 18.83 13.62
N ILE A 87 3.90 18.29 12.89
CA ILE A 87 3.86 18.22 11.42
C ILE A 87 3.52 16.83 10.87
N LYS A 88 3.38 15.79 11.72
CA LYS A 88 3.22 14.39 11.28
C LYS A 88 2.01 14.11 10.36
N GLY A 89 0.96 14.95 10.42
CA GLY A 89 -0.24 14.85 9.58
C GLY A 89 -0.40 15.95 8.54
N ASN A 90 0.61 16.79 8.33
CA ASN A 90 0.59 17.89 7.36
C ASN A 90 1.32 17.51 6.06
N ALA A 91 1.11 18.27 4.98
CA ALA A 91 1.83 18.18 3.72
C ALA A 91 3.37 18.32 3.86
N THR A 92 3.85 19.06 4.88
CA THR A 92 5.28 19.17 5.22
C THR A 92 5.80 18.03 6.09
N GLY A 93 4.92 17.11 6.51
CA GLY A 93 5.20 15.99 7.40
C GLY A 93 5.83 14.81 6.68
N ILE A 94 5.27 13.64 6.93
CA ILE A 94 5.72 12.37 6.36
C ILE A 94 5.39 12.35 4.87
N LYS A 95 6.41 12.31 4.01
CA LYS A 95 6.19 12.10 2.58
C LYS A 95 5.83 10.64 2.34
N LYS A 96 4.79 10.41 1.55
CA LYS A 96 4.26 9.07 1.26
C LYS A 96 3.52 9.08 -0.07
N PHE A 97 3.45 7.91 -0.69
CA PHE A 97 2.50 7.64 -1.78
C PHE A 97 1.12 7.37 -1.20
N ASN A 98 0.08 7.67 -1.98
CA ASN A 98 -1.27 7.19 -1.72
C ASN A 98 -1.43 5.80 -2.33
N LEU A 99 -1.02 4.75 -1.61
CA LEU A 99 -1.15 3.37 -2.05
C LEU A 99 -2.58 2.83 -1.82
N PRO A 100 -3.05 1.88 -2.64
CA PRO A 100 -4.35 1.25 -2.42
C PRO A 100 -4.40 0.46 -1.10
N ALA A 101 -5.60 0.08 -0.67
CA ALA A 101 -5.77 -0.83 0.46
C ALA A 101 -5.17 -2.21 0.12
N TYR A 102 -4.71 -2.94 1.14
CA TYR A 102 -3.90 -4.14 0.93
C TYR A 102 -4.65 -5.24 0.16
N GLU A 103 -5.96 -5.33 0.37
CA GLU A 103 -6.84 -6.29 -0.28
C GLU A 103 -7.09 -5.97 -1.75
N THR A 104 -6.64 -4.83 -2.27
CA THR A 104 -7.10 -4.31 -3.57
C THR A 104 -6.30 -4.88 -4.74
N VAL A 105 -4.96 -4.93 -4.63
CA VAL A 105 -4.08 -5.37 -5.75
C VAL A 105 -4.33 -6.84 -6.11
N ASN A 106 -4.55 -7.69 -5.10
CA ASN A 106 -4.96 -9.08 -5.26
C ASN A 106 -6.45 -9.29 -4.89
N GLY A 107 -7.25 -8.23 -5.03
CA GLY A 107 -8.66 -8.21 -4.65
C GLY A 107 -9.57 -8.80 -5.71
N ALA A 108 -10.77 -9.24 -5.29
CA ALA A 108 -11.78 -9.81 -6.17
C ALA A 108 -12.08 -8.88 -7.37
N LEU A 109 -12.21 -9.48 -8.55
CA LEU A 109 -12.74 -8.81 -9.74
C LEU A 109 -14.26 -8.84 -9.70
N SER A 110 -14.92 -8.07 -10.58
CA SER A 110 -16.37 -8.16 -10.75
C SER A 110 -16.79 -9.17 -11.83
N LEU A 111 -15.80 -9.79 -12.50
CA LEU A 111 -15.99 -10.91 -13.42
C LEU A 111 -15.91 -12.25 -12.68
N THR A 112 -16.55 -13.26 -13.26
CA THR A 112 -16.51 -14.65 -12.82
C THR A 112 -15.15 -15.24 -13.14
N GLU A 113 -14.33 -15.44 -12.11
CA GLU A 113 -12.99 -15.99 -12.25
C GLU A 113 -13.03 -17.53 -12.26
N PRO A 114 -12.35 -18.19 -13.21
CA PRO A 114 -12.23 -19.63 -13.20
C PRO A 114 -11.47 -20.08 -11.95
N ASN A 115 -11.91 -21.20 -11.40
CA ASN A 115 -11.26 -21.87 -10.27
C ASN A 115 -11.19 -23.38 -10.54
N THR A 116 -10.86 -24.15 -9.51
CA THR A 116 -10.62 -25.60 -9.63
C THR A 116 -11.82 -26.41 -10.12
N SER A 117 -13.05 -25.92 -9.92
CA SER A 117 -14.28 -26.64 -10.23
C SER A 117 -15.36 -25.79 -10.91
N PHE A 118 -15.09 -24.52 -11.17
CA PHE A 118 -16.07 -23.60 -11.76
C PHE A 118 -15.39 -22.66 -12.74
N MET A 119 -15.96 -22.50 -13.93
CA MET A 119 -15.40 -21.63 -14.98
C MET A 119 -16.49 -21.15 -15.93
N GLY A 120 -16.29 -19.99 -16.55
CA GLY A 120 -17.05 -19.59 -17.73
C GLY A 120 -16.56 -20.32 -18.98
N ILE A 121 -17.47 -20.65 -19.89
CA ILE A 121 -17.16 -21.44 -21.09
C ILE A 121 -17.83 -20.87 -22.34
N ASN A 122 -17.15 -21.03 -23.47
CA ASN A 122 -17.72 -20.92 -24.80
C ASN A 122 -17.48 -22.27 -25.51
N ALA A 123 -18.56 -22.97 -25.86
CA ALA A 123 -18.47 -24.29 -26.47
C ALA A 123 -18.66 -24.19 -27.98
N THR A 124 -17.73 -24.78 -28.74
CA THR A 124 -17.79 -24.84 -30.20
C THR A 124 -17.51 -26.24 -30.70
N ASP A 125 -17.88 -26.53 -31.94
CA ASP A 125 -17.35 -27.70 -32.63
C ASP A 125 -15.81 -27.60 -32.75
N ILE A 126 -15.17 -28.70 -33.14
CA ILE A 126 -13.70 -28.81 -33.23
C ILE A 126 -13.13 -27.79 -34.24
N SER A 127 -13.91 -27.37 -35.24
CA SER A 127 -13.47 -26.39 -36.25
C SER A 127 -13.76 -24.93 -35.88
N GLU A 128 -14.33 -24.64 -34.71
CA GLU A 128 -14.75 -23.29 -34.28
C GLU A 128 -15.76 -22.62 -35.20
N THR A 129 -16.47 -23.40 -36.01
CA THR A 129 -17.44 -22.89 -36.99
C THR A 129 -18.81 -22.71 -36.34
N TYR A 130 -19.16 -23.57 -35.38
CA TYR A 130 -20.52 -23.73 -34.88
C TYR A 130 -20.55 -23.72 -33.35
N THR A 131 -21.45 -22.89 -32.78
CA THR A 131 -21.69 -22.85 -31.33
C THR A 131 -22.45 -24.09 -30.84
N ILE A 132 -21.98 -24.68 -29.74
CA ILE A 132 -22.57 -25.87 -29.13
C ILE A 132 -23.31 -25.45 -27.86
N ASN A 133 -24.62 -25.69 -27.82
CA ASN A 133 -25.47 -25.28 -26.71
C ASN A 133 -25.50 -26.40 -25.67
N LEU A 134 -24.57 -26.35 -24.72
CA LEU A 134 -24.50 -27.31 -23.62
C LEU A 134 -25.61 -27.04 -22.58
N THR A 135 -26.18 -28.11 -22.01
CA THR A 135 -27.28 -28.04 -21.03
C THR A 135 -27.12 -29.10 -19.93
N THR A 136 -27.81 -28.93 -18.79
CA THR A 136 -27.86 -29.95 -17.72
C THR A 136 -29.10 -30.86 -17.82
N LEU A 137 -29.78 -30.83 -18.97
CA LEU A 137 -30.99 -31.60 -19.24
C LEU A 137 -30.77 -32.48 -20.47
N ALA A 138 -31.48 -33.60 -20.53
CA ALA A 138 -31.49 -34.43 -21.73
C ALA A 138 -32.01 -33.60 -22.92
N GLY A 139 -31.24 -33.57 -24.00
CA GLY A 139 -31.55 -32.81 -25.20
C GLY A 139 -30.59 -33.16 -26.33
N THR A 140 -30.95 -32.77 -27.54
CA THR A 140 -30.08 -32.92 -28.71
C THR A 140 -30.05 -31.64 -29.53
N GLN A 141 -28.92 -31.41 -30.19
CA GLN A 141 -28.74 -30.32 -31.15
C GLN A 141 -28.27 -30.93 -32.47
N THR A 142 -28.80 -30.40 -33.57
CA THR A 142 -28.38 -30.75 -34.93
C THR A 142 -27.66 -29.55 -35.55
N GLN A 143 -26.41 -29.75 -35.94
CA GLN A 143 -25.56 -28.76 -36.61
C GLN A 143 -24.91 -29.44 -37.83
N GLY A 144 -25.15 -28.91 -39.03
CA GLY A 144 -24.79 -29.60 -40.27
C GLY A 144 -25.48 -30.97 -40.40
N GLU A 145 -24.71 -32.03 -40.67
CA GLU A 145 -25.20 -33.42 -40.78
C GLU A 145 -25.20 -34.19 -39.44
N ASN A 146 -24.74 -33.56 -38.35
CA ASN A 146 -24.47 -34.20 -37.08
C ASN A 146 -25.57 -33.86 -36.05
N THR A 147 -26.16 -34.89 -35.42
CA THR A 147 -27.06 -34.75 -34.25
C THR A 147 -26.36 -35.31 -33.03
N PHE A 148 -26.27 -34.55 -31.94
CA PHE A 148 -25.54 -34.94 -30.73
C PHE A 148 -26.29 -34.55 -29.47
N SER A 149 -25.90 -35.17 -28.34
CA SER A 149 -26.46 -34.83 -27.03
C SER A 149 -25.97 -33.47 -26.56
N THR A 150 -26.88 -32.66 -26.03
CA THR A 150 -26.57 -31.40 -25.34
C THR A 150 -26.42 -31.59 -23.83
N ASP A 151 -26.66 -32.79 -23.28
CA ASP A 151 -26.51 -33.04 -21.84
C ASP A 151 -25.03 -33.16 -21.48
N VAL A 152 -24.52 -32.23 -20.66
CA VAL A 152 -23.10 -32.21 -20.28
C VAL A 152 -22.66 -33.43 -19.50
N ARG A 153 -23.60 -34.15 -18.85
CA ARG A 153 -23.30 -35.37 -18.09
C ARG A 153 -22.93 -36.56 -18.98
N ASP A 154 -23.12 -36.44 -20.30
CA ASP A 154 -22.64 -37.43 -21.26
C ASP A 154 -21.14 -37.29 -21.56
N TYR A 155 -20.49 -36.24 -21.04
CA TYR A 155 -19.13 -35.87 -21.38
C TYR A 155 -18.22 -35.65 -20.16
N TYR A 156 -16.91 -35.77 -20.37
CA TYR A 156 -15.87 -35.51 -19.37
C TYR A 156 -14.67 -34.77 -19.96
N LEU A 157 -13.90 -34.14 -19.06
CA LEU A 157 -12.61 -33.50 -19.30
C LEU A 157 -11.45 -34.36 -18.78
N ALA A 158 -10.21 -34.03 -19.15
CA ALA A 158 -9.00 -34.68 -18.65
C ALA A 158 -8.19 -33.76 -17.72
N ARG A 159 -7.64 -34.33 -16.64
CA ARG A 159 -6.75 -33.65 -15.69
C ARG A 159 -5.48 -34.45 -15.47
N SER A 160 -4.35 -33.75 -15.33
CA SER A 160 -3.05 -34.34 -14.97
C SER A 160 -3.05 -34.88 -13.55
N ARG A 161 -2.55 -36.11 -13.37
CA ARG A 161 -2.21 -36.69 -12.05
C ARG A 161 -0.93 -36.12 -11.47
N VAL A 162 -0.08 -35.55 -12.32
CA VAL A 162 1.24 -35.05 -11.95
C VAL A 162 1.17 -33.59 -11.51
N THR A 163 0.51 -32.74 -12.30
CA THR A 163 0.44 -31.28 -12.03
C THR A 163 -0.87 -30.86 -11.37
N GLY A 164 -1.94 -31.64 -11.51
CA GLY A 164 -3.27 -31.28 -11.03
C GLY A 164 -4.03 -30.31 -11.94
N GLU A 165 -3.48 -29.95 -13.09
CA GLU A 165 -4.07 -29.04 -14.09
C GLU A 165 -5.01 -29.78 -15.04
N LEU A 166 -6.02 -29.07 -15.55
CA LEU A 166 -6.76 -29.54 -16.73
C LEU A 166 -5.82 -29.52 -17.93
N ILE A 167 -5.93 -30.52 -18.80
CA ILE A 167 -4.99 -30.69 -19.90
C ILE A 167 -5.41 -29.82 -21.08
N GLU A 168 -4.70 -28.73 -21.32
CA GLU A 168 -4.96 -27.85 -22.46
C GLU A 168 -4.64 -28.54 -23.79
N ILE A 169 -5.47 -28.30 -24.81
CA ILE A 169 -5.32 -28.89 -26.15
C ILE A 169 -3.98 -28.49 -26.80
N SER A 170 -3.50 -27.27 -26.57
CA SER A 170 -2.22 -26.78 -27.12
C SER A 170 -1.01 -27.51 -26.53
N ASP A 171 -1.14 -27.99 -25.29
CA ASP A 171 -0.04 -28.51 -24.51
C ASP A 171 0.11 -30.01 -24.71
N ASP A 172 -1.01 -30.74 -24.58
CA ASP A 172 -1.02 -32.18 -24.78
C ASP A 172 -2.37 -32.67 -25.31
N ILE A 173 -2.35 -33.23 -26.52
CA ILE A 173 -3.53 -33.89 -27.11
C ILE A 173 -3.65 -35.37 -26.71
N THR A 174 -2.61 -35.93 -26.08
CA THR A 174 -2.55 -37.35 -25.69
C THR A 174 -3.78 -37.78 -24.89
N PRO A 175 -4.24 -36.99 -23.89
CA PRO A 175 -5.41 -37.34 -23.07
C PRO A 175 -6.73 -37.36 -23.85
N TYR A 176 -6.71 -36.79 -25.04
CA TYR A 176 -7.83 -36.71 -25.95
C TYR A 176 -7.76 -37.76 -27.05
N SER A 177 -6.55 -38.18 -27.45
CA SER A 177 -6.34 -39.31 -28.37
C SER A 177 -6.48 -40.69 -27.72
N THR A 178 -6.22 -40.82 -26.42
CA THR A 178 -6.46 -42.04 -25.61
C THR A 178 -7.18 -41.63 -24.32
N PRO A 179 -7.93 -42.50 -23.62
CA PRO A 179 -8.22 -43.87 -24.00
C PRO A 179 -9.18 -43.91 -25.18
N ASP A 180 -9.04 -44.96 -25.97
CA ASP A 180 -9.84 -45.29 -27.15
C ASP A 180 -10.28 -46.76 -27.05
N GLN A 181 -10.71 -47.37 -28.16
CA GLN A 181 -11.09 -48.78 -28.19
C GLN A 181 -9.90 -49.74 -27.96
N ASP A 182 -8.68 -49.34 -28.35
CA ASP A 182 -7.47 -50.18 -28.29
C ASP A 182 -6.68 -49.98 -26.99
N THR A 183 -6.84 -48.82 -26.35
CA THR A 183 -6.23 -48.44 -25.07
C THR A 183 -7.32 -48.07 -24.06
N PRO A 184 -8.05 -49.05 -23.50
CA PRO A 184 -9.11 -48.79 -22.54
C PRO A 184 -8.55 -48.21 -21.22
N PHE A 185 -9.44 -47.63 -20.40
CA PHE A 185 -9.10 -47.25 -19.02
C PHE A 185 -8.46 -48.43 -18.28
N GLY A 186 -7.37 -48.17 -17.55
CA GLY A 186 -6.76 -49.14 -16.64
C GLY A 186 -7.69 -49.52 -15.49
N ASN A 187 -7.21 -50.39 -14.59
CA ASN A 187 -7.93 -50.69 -13.35
C ASN A 187 -8.26 -49.38 -12.64
N ALA A 188 -9.48 -49.15 -12.16
CA ALA A 188 -9.81 -47.90 -11.47
C ALA A 188 -9.03 -47.77 -10.15
N VAL A 189 -7.82 -47.22 -10.21
CA VAL A 189 -7.00 -46.92 -9.03
C VAL A 189 -7.47 -45.57 -8.49
N ALA A 190 -7.80 -45.54 -7.20
CA ALA A 190 -8.21 -44.32 -6.55
C ALA A 190 -7.10 -43.27 -6.67
N TRP A 191 -7.50 -42.01 -6.74
CA TRP A 191 -6.53 -40.94 -6.97
C TRP A 191 -5.49 -40.91 -5.85
N GLY A 192 -4.20 -41.03 -6.20
CA GLY A 192 -3.11 -41.03 -5.22
C GLY A 192 -2.65 -42.37 -4.65
N ASP A 193 -3.30 -43.47 -5.04
CA ASP A 193 -2.74 -44.81 -4.84
C ASP A 193 -1.57 -45.06 -5.81
N ASP A 194 -0.75 -46.08 -5.54
CA ASP A 194 0.36 -46.47 -6.42
C ASP A 194 -0.17 -46.83 -7.82
N VAL A 195 0.05 -45.92 -8.76
CA VAL A 195 -0.23 -46.10 -10.18
C VAL A 195 0.72 -47.11 -10.83
N GLY A 196 1.63 -47.74 -10.08
CA GLY A 196 2.46 -48.84 -10.57
C GLY A 196 1.65 -49.99 -11.19
N SER A 197 0.40 -50.19 -10.74
CA SER A 197 -0.54 -51.14 -11.35
C SER A 197 -1.25 -50.61 -12.61
N GLU A 198 -1.19 -49.30 -12.85
CA GLU A 198 -1.68 -48.59 -14.04
C GLU A 198 -0.54 -48.13 -14.96
N ALA A 199 0.72 -48.46 -14.65
CA ALA A 199 1.89 -48.02 -15.41
C ALA A 199 1.77 -48.44 -16.88
N GLY A 200 1.89 -47.47 -17.79
CA GLY A 200 1.68 -47.66 -19.23
C GLY A 200 0.21 -47.62 -19.68
N THR A 201 -0.73 -47.28 -18.79
CA THR A 201 -2.12 -46.97 -19.13
C THR A 201 -2.38 -45.47 -19.02
N TRP A 202 -3.45 -44.99 -19.66
CA TRP A 202 -3.86 -43.58 -19.59
C TRP A 202 -4.06 -43.07 -18.15
N ASN A 203 -4.55 -43.94 -17.25
CA ASN A 203 -4.81 -43.55 -15.87
C ASN A 203 -3.55 -43.33 -15.04
N ALA A 204 -2.36 -43.73 -15.51
CA ALA A 204 -1.11 -43.44 -14.79
C ALA A 204 -0.87 -41.93 -14.71
N ASP A 205 -1.16 -41.22 -15.80
CA ASP A 205 -0.83 -39.82 -15.99
C ASP A 205 -2.07 -38.90 -15.89
N PHE A 206 -3.29 -39.43 -16.07
CA PHE A 206 -4.51 -38.62 -16.18
C PHE A 206 -5.71 -39.15 -15.35
N ALA A 207 -6.69 -38.28 -15.04
CA ALA A 207 -8.05 -38.68 -14.67
C ALA A 207 -9.12 -37.96 -15.48
N LYS A 208 -10.29 -38.60 -15.47
CA LYS A 208 -11.55 -37.96 -15.80
C LYS A 208 -11.91 -36.88 -14.80
N VAL A 209 -12.39 -35.78 -15.33
CA VAL A 209 -13.10 -34.73 -14.61
C VAL A 209 -14.52 -34.70 -15.14
N ASN A 210 -15.45 -35.18 -14.33
CA ASN A 210 -16.86 -35.22 -14.71
C ASN A 210 -17.47 -33.82 -14.63
N ILE A 211 -18.48 -33.56 -15.45
CA ILE A 211 -19.17 -32.27 -15.47
C ILE A 211 -20.45 -32.39 -14.65
N ALA A 212 -20.61 -31.51 -13.65
CA ALA A 212 -21.78 -31.46 -12.79
C ALA A 212 -22.99 -30.89 -13.52
N SER A 213 -22.76 -29.72 -14.11
CA SER A 213 -23.80 -28.88 -14.67
C SER A 213 -23.19 -27.78 -15.51
N VAL A 214 -24.00 -27.27 -16.42
CA VAL A 214 -23.83 -25.96 -17.04
C VAL A 214 -25.04 -25.08 -16.78
N ALA A 215 -24.80 -23.78 -16.68
CA ALA A 215 -25.84 -22.77 -16.45
C ALA A 215 -25.45 -21.44 -17.10
N THR A 216 -26.43 -20.73 -17.65
CA THR A 216 -26.27 -19.36 -18.14
C THR A 216 -26.50 -18.38 -17.01
N GLN A 217 -25.54 -17.52 -16.75
CA GLN A 217 -25.68 -16.40 -15.82
C GLN A 217 -26.15 -15.15 -16.55
N SER A 218 -26.95 -14.32 -15.88
CA SER A 218 -27.31 -12.98 -16.35
C SER A 218 -27.85 -12.93 -17.78
N GLU A 219 -28.69 -13.90 -18.15
CA GLU A 219 -29.25 -14.04 -19.50
C GLU A 219 -29.85 -12.73 -20.02
N GLY A 220 -29.48 -12.35 -21.24
CA GLY A 220 -29.89 -11.12 -21.93
C GLY A 220 -29.22 -9.84 -21.42
N LEU A 221 -28.26 -9.93 -20.48
CA LEU A 221 -27.49 -8.79 -19.97
C LEU A 221 -26.07 -8.77 -20.53
N TYR A 222 -25.36 -7.66 -20.33
CA TYR A 222 -24.00 -7.49 -20.85
C TYR A 222 -22.96 -8.41 -20.18
N ASN A 223 -23.28 -8.89 -18.98
CA ASN A 223 -22.48 -9.81 -18.18
C ASN A 223 -23.02 -11.26 -18.28
N GLU A 224 -23.72 -11.58 -19.37
CA GLU A 224 -24.11 -12.94 -19.69
C GLU A 224 -22.88 -13.83 -19.86
N LEU A 225 -22.91 -15.01 -19.25
CA LEU A 225 -21.84 -15.99 -19.30
C LEU A 225 -22.40 -17.39 -19.09
N ASP A 226 -22.11 -18.29 -20.03
CA ASP A 226 -22.32 -19.72 -19.81
C ASP A 226 -21.23 -20.23 -18.88
N THR A 227 -21.63 -20.92 -17.82
CA THR A 227 -20.73 -21.43 -16.79
C THR A 227 -20.82 -22.93 -16.69
N MET A 228 -19.67 -23.56 -16.43
CA MET A 228 -19.53 -24.99 -16.22
C MET A 228 -19.07 -25.23 -14.79
N THR A 229 -19.77 -26.15 -14.11
CA THR A 229 -19.37 -26.68 -12.81
C THR A 229 -18.89 -28.10 -13.00
N LEU A 230 -17.70 -28.39 -12.49
CA LEU A 230 -17.09 -29.70 -12.50
C LEU A 230 -17.47 -30.46 -11.23
N GLN A 231 -17.78 -31.73 -11.37
CA GLN A 231 -17.83 -32.64 -10.24
C GLN A 231 -16.41 -33.08 -9.93
N ASP A 232 -15.78 -32.41 -8.97
CA ASP A 232 -14.51 -32.86 -8.40
C ASP A 232 -14.72 -34.03 -7.42
N HIS A 233 -15.72 -34.88 -7.67
CA HIS A 233 -15.98 -36.11 -6.94
C HIS A 233 -15.06 -37.22 -7.45
N LEU A 234 -13.76 -37.08 -7.23
CA LEU A 234 -12.95 -38.25 -6.93
C LEU A 234 -13.05 -38.42 -5.42
N THR A 235 -13.83 -39.39 -4.93
CA THR A 235 -13.82 -39.69 -3.48
C THR A 235 -12.37 -39.88 -3.01
N GLN A 236 -12.08 -39.25 -1.87
CA GLN A 236 -10.75 -39.07 -1.27
C GLN A 236 -9.86 -40.33 -1.35
N GLY A 237 -8.80 -40.23 -2.16
CA GLY A 237 -7.65 -41.13 -2.16
C GLY A 237 -6.39 -40.33 -1.85
N SER A 238 -5.51 -40.90 -1.04
CA SER A 238 -4.42 -40.20 -0.37
C SER A 238 -3.15 -40.17 -1.20
N ASN A 239 -3.10 -39.29 -2.21
CA ASN A 239 -1.83 -38.64 -2.53
C ASN A 239 -1.70 -37.46 -1.57
N SER A 240 -0.66 -37.46 -0.75
CA SER A 240 -0.44 -36.37 0.22
C SER A 240 0.09 -35.09 -0.42
N GLN A 241 0.34 -35.07 -1.74
CA GLN A 241 0.97 -33.94 -2.45
C GLN A 241 0.48 -33.79 -3.90
N TYR A 242 -0.73 -33.28 -4.11
CA TYR A 242 -1.04 -32.49 -5.30
C TYR A 242 -2.13 -31.47 -4.95
N THR A 243 -2.09 -30.31 -5.58
CA THR A 243 -3.08 -29.24 -5.40
C THR A 243 -3.80 -29.11 -6.73
N THR A 244 -5.13 -29.27 -6.75
CA THR A 244 -5.90 -29.05 -7.97
C THR A 244 -5.70 -27.61 -8.42
N ILE A 245 -5.42 -27.42 -9.71
CA ILE A 245 -5.27 -26.11 -10.32
C ILE A 245 -6.50 -25.88 -11.20
N GLY A 246 -7.02 -24.65 -11.17
CA GLY A 246 -8.13 -24.22 -12.03
C GLY A 246 -7.67 -24.00 -13.47
N ALA A 247 -8.62 -23.82 -14.39
CA ALA A 247 -8.28 -23.34 -15.71
C ALA A 247 -7.95 -21.84 -15.67
N ALA A 248 -7.16 -21.37 -16.62
CA ALA A 248 -6.97 -19.95 -16.93
C ALA A 248 -7.90 -19.51 -18.08
N PHE A 249 -8.11 -18.20 -18.22
CA PHE A 249 -8.83 -17.66 -19.37
C PHE A 249 -8.12 -18.00 -20.68
N GLY A 250 -8.88 -18.17 -21.76
CA GLY A 250 -8.37 -18.50 -23.09
C GLY A 250 -7.98 -19.97 -23.28
N GLN A 251 -7.83 -20.75 -22.21
CA GLN A 251 -7.48 -22.17 -22.34
C GLN A 251 -8.59 -22.96 -23.03
N LYS A 252 -8.19 -23.90 -23.87
CA LYS A 252 -9.11 -24.76 -24.62
C LYS A 252 -8.99 -26.22 -24.22
N PHE A 253 -10.13 -26.86 -24.05
CA PHE A 253 -10.24 -28.26 -23.64
C PHE A 253 -11.22 -29.03 -24.51
N TYR A 254 -10.94 -30.30 -24.79
CA TYR A 254 -11.87 -31.15 -25.51
C TYR A 254 -12.81 -31.88 -24.54
N LEU A 255 -14.08 -31.97 -24.91
CA LEU A 255 -15.05 -32.80 -24.22
C LEU A 255 -15.09 -34.19 -24.85
N LYS A 256 -14.89 -35.23 -24.02
CA LYS A 256 -14.93 -36.63 -24.46
C LYS A 256 -16.20 -37.32 -24.01
N ARG A 257 -16.73 -38.21 -24.85
CA ARG A 257 -17.96 -38.98 -24.55
C ARG A 257 -17.72 -40.08 -23.51
N HIS A 258 -18.62 -40.22 -22.55
CA HIS A 258 -18.61 -41.36 -21.62
C HIS A 258 -19.00 -42.70 -22.28
N ALA A 259 -19.86 -42.65 -23.30
CA ALA A 259 -20.44 -43.82 -23.95
C ALA A 259 -20.76 -43.56 -25.44
N ASP A 260 -20.93 -44.65 -26.18
CA ASP A 260 -21.39 -44.63 -27.57
C ASP A 260 -22.76 -43.93 -27.68
N HIS A 261 -22.92 -43.05 -28.66
CA HIS A 261 -24.24 -42.59 -29.07
C HIS A 261 -24.82 -43.56 -30.11
N VAL A 262 -25.91 -44.23 -29.76
CA VAL A 262 -26.54 -45.23 -30.62
C VAL A 262 -27.75 -44.62 -31.31
N ASN A 263 -27.71 -44.56 -32.64
CA ASN A 263 -28.87 -44.33 -33.47
C ASN A 263 -29.62 -45.66 -33.67
N THR A 264 -30.82 -45.73 -33.12
CA THR A 264 -31.70 -46.89 -33.29
C THR A 264 -32.72 -46.62 -34.39
N PHE A 265 -32.74 -47.47 -35.40
CA PHE A 265 -33.74 -47.44 -36.48
C PHE A 265 -34.09 -48.84 -36.93
N THR A 266 -35.16 -48.99 -37.71
CA THR A 266 -35.56 -50.30 -38.24
C THR A 266 -35.24 -50.41 -39.73
N ILE A 267 -34.90 -51.62 -40.14
CA ILE A 267 -34.77 -52.01 -41.54
C ILE A 267 -35.64 -53.25 -41.80
N THR A 268 -36.07 -53.44 -43.04
CA THR A 268 -36.80 -54.63 -43.46
C THR A 268 -35.97 -55.42 -44.46
N GLY A 269 -35.97 -56.74 -44.32
CA GLY A 269 -35.32 -57.65 -45.25
C GLY A 269 -35.89 -59.06 -45.13
N THR A 270 -35.36 -59.99 -45.90
CA THR A 270 -35.81 -61.38 -45.96
C THR A 270 -34.70 -62.33 -45.51
N THR A 271 -35.01 -63.19 -44.54
CA THR A 271 -34.12 -64.26 -44.06
C THR A 271 -34.47 -65.62 -44.65
N THR A 272 -33.47 -66.50 -44.68
CA THR A 272 -33.63 -67.93 -44.93
C THR A 272 -32.97 -68.71 -43.79
N VAL A 273 -33.69 -69.66 -43.18
CA VAL A 273 -33.21 -70.46 -42.04
C VAL A 273 -31.86 -71.09 -42.35
N GLY A 274 -30.93 -70.98 -41.40
CA GLY A 274 -29.56 -71.51 -41.56
C GLY A 274 -28.62 -70.60 -42.36
N SER A 275 -29.12 -69.50 -42.93
CA SER A 275 -28.31 -68.47 -43.57
C SER A 275 -27.83 -67.41 -42.57
N ILE A 276 -26.72 -66.76 -42.89
CA ILE A 276 -26.24 -65.53 -42.24
C ILE A 276 -26.38 -64.33 -43.18
N GLU A 277 -27.15 -64.46 -44.26
CA GLU A 277 -27.45 -63.36 -45.17
C GLU A 277 -28.89 -62.91 -44.99
N VAL A 278 -29.10 -61.59 -44.92
CA VAL A 278 -30.43 -60.96 -44.99
C VAL A 278 -30.48 -60.23 -46.33
N THR A 279 -31.48 -60.56 -47.14
CA THR A 279 -31.62 -60.11 -48.52
C THR A 279 -32.81 -59.15 -48.68
N GLU A 280 -33.01 -58.58 -49.87
CA GLU A 280 -34.14 -57.69 -50.18
C GLU A 280 -34.20 -56.42 -49.30
N ILE A 281 -33.06 -55.94 -48.83
CA ILE A 281 -32.97 -54.69 -48.07
C ILE A 281 -33.01 -53.51 -49.05
N SER A 282 -33.81 -52.48 -48.73
CA SER A 282 -33.94 -51.29 -49.57
C SER A 282 -32.61 -50.54 -49.71
N GLU A 283 -32.38 -49.90 -50.86
CA GLU A 283 -31.18 -49.05 -51.04
C GLU A 283 -31.10 -47.96 -49.97
N THR A 284 -32.24 -47.35 -49.62
CA THR A 284 -32.34 -46.35 -48.56
C THR A 284 -31.87 -46.88 -47.20
N ASP A 285 -32.20 -48.12 -46.86
CA ASP A 285 -31.79 -48.71 -45.57
C ASP A 285 -30.34 -49.19 -45.59
N LEU A 286 -29.86 -49.69 -46.73
CA LEU A 286 -28.45 -50.05 -46.91
C LEU A 286 -27.50 -48.86 -46.75
N THR A 287 -27.97 -47.63 -47.04
CA THR A 287 -27.16 -46.41 -46.81
C THR A 287 -27.07 -45.98 -45.34
N LYS A 288 -27.98 -46.46 -44.48
CA LYS A 288 -28.00 -46.10 -43.05
C LYS A 288 -27.19 -47.05 -42.18
N ILE A 289 -26.97 -48.27 -42.64
CA ILE A 289 -26.28 -49.34 -41.91
C ILE A 289 -24.81 -49.44 -42.32
N LYS A 290 -23.98 -49.94 -41.42
CA LYS A 290 -22.55 -50.14 -41.68
C LYS A 290 -22.00 -51.40 -41.03
N TYR A 291 -20.78 -51.75 -41.43
CA TYR A 291 -20.02 -52.83 -40.81
C TYR A 291 -19.89 -52.59 -39.30
N GLY A 292 -20.15 -53.64 -38.52
CA GLY A 292 -20.06 -53.62 -37.06
C GLY A 292 -21.33 -53.16 -36.33
N ASP A 293 -22.35 -52.65 -37.04
CA ASP A 293 -23.63 -52.30 -36.39
C ASP A 293 -24.25 -53.53 -35.73
N VAL A 294 -24.81 -53.32 -34.53
CA VAL A 294 -25.49 -54.37 -33.78
C VAL A 294 -26.96 -54.38 -34.20
N ILE A 295 -27.50 -55.57 -34.45
CA ILE A 295 -28.89 -55.75 -34.87
C ILE A 295 -29.63 -56.72 -33.97
N SER A 296 -30.93 -56.52 -33.82
CA SER A 296 -31.85 -57.43 -33.13
C SER A 296 -33.20 -57.47 -33.84
N GLY A 297 -33.95 -58.57 -33.73
CA GLY A 297 -35.25 -58.66 -34.39
C GLY A 297 -35.75 -60.09 -34.53
N THR A 298 -36.95 -60.25 -35.08
CA THR A 298 -37.54 -61.57 -35.29
C THR A 298 -36.81 -62.31 -36.43
N GLY A 299 -36.58 -63.62 -36.26
CA GLY A 299 -35.97 -64.46 -37.30
C GLY A 299 -34.43 -64.51 -37.31
N ILE A 300 -33.76 -63.82 -36.39
CA ILE A 300 -32.34 -64.00 -36.04
C ILE A 300 -32.21 -64.28 -34.52
N PRO A 301 -31.06 -64.75 -34.01
CA PRO A 301 -30.87 -64.98 -32.58
C PRO A 301 -30.98 -63.70 -31.75
N ASP A 302 -31.51 -63.82 -30.53
CA ASP A 302 -31.95 -62.66 -29.71
C ASP A 302 -30.81 -61.74 -29.21
N ASP A 303 -29.53 -62.14 -29.29
CA ASP A 303 -28.43 -61.37 -28.69
C ASP A 303 -27.24 -61.10 -29.62
N ASN A 304 -26.83 -59.83 -29.69
CA ASN A 304 -25.53 -59.31 -30.15
C ASN A 304 -25.07 -59.80 -31.54
N VAL A 305 -25.99 -59.87 -32.50
CA VAL A 305 -25.66 -60.11 -33.90
C VAL A 305 -25.10 -58.83 -34.51
N THR A 306 -23.96 -58.91 -35.19
CA THR A 306 -23.34 -57.75 -35.86
C THR A 306 -23.37 -57.89 -37.37
N ILE A 307 -23.40 -56.77 -38.08
CA ILE A 307 -23.26 -56.75 -39.53
C ILE A 307 -21.79 -56.99 -39.90
N ALA A 308 -21.50 -58.14 -40.49
CA ALA A 308 -20.16 -58.54 -40.93
C ALA A 308 -19.81 -58.05 -42.34
N ALA A 309 -20.79 -57.73 -43.18
CA ALA A 309 -20.58 -57.05 -44.45
C ALA A 309 -21.88 -56.44 -44.98
N VAL A 310 -21.77 -55.33 -45.71
CA VAL A 310 -22.87 -54.72 -46.45
C VAL A 310 -22.55 -54.84 -47.95
N ARG A 311 -23.47 -55.39 -48.75
CA ARG A 311 -23.33 -55.52 -50.20
C ARG A 311 -24.48 -54.80 -50.90
N SER A 312 -24.29 -53.49 -51.12
CA SER A 312 -25.30 -52.61 -51.71
C SER A 312 -25.77 -53.07 -53.10
N ALA A 313 -24.86 -53.57 -53.93
CA ALA A 313 -25.17 -54.05 -55.29
C ALA A 313 -26.10 -55.28 -55.34
N ASP A 314 -26.18 -56.04 -54.24
CA ASP A 314 -26.97 -57.28 -54.14
C ASP A 314 -28.13 -57.14 -53.14
N SER A 315 -28.43 -55.92 -52.69
CA SER A 315 -29.47 -55.61 -51.70
C SER A 315 -29.43 -56.48 -50.44
N LYS A 316 -28.22 -56.78 -49.95
CA LYS A 316 -28.04 -57.72 -48.84
C LYS A 316 -26.98 -57.31 -47.84
N ILE A 317 -27.14 -57.80 -46.62
CA ILE A 317 -26.11 -57.79 -45.59
C ILE A 317 -25.73 -59.22 -45.22
N ARG A 318 -24.50 -59.37 -44.74
CA ARG A 318 -24.02 -60.58 -44.09
C ARG A 318 -23.91 -60.30 -42.59
N LEU A 319 -24.46 -61.19 -41.79
CA LEU A 319 -24.41 -61.19 -40.34
C LEU A 319 -23.14 -61.90 -39.86
N SER A 320 -22.76 -61.64 -38.60
CA SER A 320 -21.72 -62.39 -37.90
C SER A 320 -22.07 -63.88 -37.83
N ASN A 321 -21.09 -64.73 -37.51
CA ASN A 321 -21.31 -66.18 -37.38
C ASN A 321 -22.32 -66.55 -36.26
N SER A 322 -22.63 -65.61 -35.36
CA SER A 322 -23.68 -65.72 -34.34
C SER A 322 -25.08 -65.41 -34.87
N GLY A 323 -25.23 -64.83 -36.06
CA GLY A 323 -26.48 -64.35 -36.64
C GLY A 323 -27.19 -65.35 -37.55
N ILE A 324 -27.08 -66.65 -37.30
CA ILE A 324 -27.74 -67.67 -38.14
C ILE A 324 -29.25 -67.52 -38.01
N ALA A 325 -29.93 -67.24 -39.12
CA ALA A 325 -31.37 -67.01 -39.15
C ALA A 325 -32.15 -68.24 -38.65
N THR A 326 -33.15 -67.98 -37.81
CA THR A 326 -33.99 -68.98 -37.14
C THR A 326 -35.37 -69.13 -37.79
N THR A 327 -35.73 -68.26 -38.73
CA THR A 327 -37.03 -68.30 -39.44
C THR A 327 -36.89 -67.82 -40.88
N ASP A 328 -37.70 -68.37 -41.78
CA ASP A 328 -37.82 -67.95 -43.18
C ASP A 328 -38.82 -66.80 -43.31
N GLY A 329 -38.53 -65.82 -44.18
CA GLY A 329 -39.49 -64.80 -44.60
C GLY A 329 -39.05 -63.37 -44.30
N THR A 330 -39.97 -62.43 -44.52
CA THR A 330 -39.72 -61.00 -44.29
C THR A 330 -39.69 -60.69 -42.79
N ILE A 331 -38.60 -60.07 -42.35
CA ILE A 331 -38.33 -59.72 -40.97
C ILE A 331 -38.09 -58.22 -40.82
N THR A 332 -38.29 -57.72 -39.60
CA THR A 332 -37.90 -56.36 -39.22
C THR A 332 -36.74 -56.45 -38.24
N LEU A 333 -35.66 -55.78 -38.58
CA LEU A 333 -34.46 -55.70 -37.75
C LEU A 333 -34.36 -54.29 -37.18
N THR A 334 -34.17 -54.22 -35.87
CA THR A 334 -33.74 -53.02 -35.17
C THR A 334 -32.23 -52.94 -35.29
N VAL A 335 -31.73 -51.88 -35.89
CA VAL A 335 -30.30 -51.59 -36.04
C VAL A 335 -29.92 -50.53 -35.02
N ASN A 336 -28.89 -50.85 -34.25
CA ASN A 336 -28.20 -49.94 -33.34
C ASN A 336 -26.87 -49.56 -34.00
N SER A 337 -26.85 -48.41 -34.67
CA SER A 337 -25.65 -47.88 -35.32
C SER A 337 -25.04 -46.76 -34.52
N VAL A 338 -23.73 -46.83 -34.27
CA VAL A 338 -22.97 -45.72 -33.63
C VAL A 338 -22.34 -44.90 -34.73
N PRO A 339 -22.75 -43.64 -35.01
CA PRO A 339 -22.16 -42.85 -36.09
C PRO A 339 -20.64 -42.68 -35.94
N PHE A 340 -19.95 -42.34 -37.03
CA PHE A 340 -18.51 -42.07 -36.95
C PHE A 340 -18.26 -40.79 -36.14
N GLY A 341 -17.36 -40.80 -35.16
CA GLY A 341 -17.13 -39.68 -34.23
C GLY A 341 -18.07 -39.63 -33.02
N TYR A 342 -18.84 -40.70 -32.79
CA TYR A 342 -19.82 -40.81 -31.69
C TYR A 342 -19.56 -42.00 -30.77
N GLN A 343 -18.39 -42.62 -30.89
CA GLN A 343 -17.99 -43.73 -30.05
C GLN A 343 -17.63 -43.23 -28.65
N LYS A 344 -17.63 -44.15 -27.70
CA LYS A 344 -17.11 -43.94 -26.37
C LYS A 344 -15.68 -43.39 -26.46
N ASN A 345 -15.41 -42.34 -25.70
CA ASN A 345 -14.17 -41.57 -25.69
C ASN A 345 -13.84 -40.80 -26.98
N ASP A 346 -14.73 -40.72 -27.96
CA ASP A 346 -14.55 -39.77 -29.06
C ASP A 346 -14.62 -38.33 -28.54
N ILE A 347 -13.85 -37.45 -29.18
CA ILE A 347 -13.91 -36.01 -28.97
C ILE A 347 -15.22 -35.51 -29.58
N PHE A 348 -16.02 -34.85 -28.77
CA PHE A 348 -17.30 -34.29 -29.20
C PHE A 348 -17.14 -32.85 -29.68
N CYS A 349 -16.70 -31.98 -28.77
CA CYS A 349 -16.57 -30.55 -29.01
C CYS A 349 -15.39 -30.01 -28.20
N GLN A 350 -15.06 -28.74 -28.40
CA GLN A 350 -14.15 -28.03 -27.52
C GLN A 350 -14.89 -26.98 -26.69
N ILE A 351 -14.34 -26.70 -25.52
CA ILE A 351 -14.71 -25.56 -24.69
C ILE A 351 -13.49 -24.65 -24.57
N GLU A 352 -13.72 -23.35 -24.71
CA GLU A 352 -12.77 -22.30 -24.37
C GLU A 352 -13.19 -21.66 -23.06
N VAL A 353 -12.25 -21.45 -22.14
CA VAL A 353 -12.53 -20.77 -20.89
C VAL A 353 -12.61 -19.28 -21.11
N VAL A 354 -13.78 -18.71 -20.82
CA VAL A 354 -14.10 -17.30 -21.07
C VAL A 354 -14.69 -16.65 -19.83
N GLY A 355 -14.69 -15.32 -19.81
CA GLY A 355 -15.34 -14.52 -18.78
C GLY A 355 -16.36 -13.56 -19.38
N GLU A 356 -17.05 -12.83 -18.51
CA GLU A 356 -17.99 -11.80 -18.93
C GLU A 356 -17.32 -10.78 -19.86
N GLY A 357 -17.99 -10.46 -20.97
CA GLY A 357 -17.44 -9.57 -21.99
C GLY A 357 -16.46 -10.19 -22.97
N LEU A 358 -16.23 -11.51 -22.92
CA LEU A 358 -15.54 -12.28 -23.97
C LEU A 358 -16.51 -13.02 -24.91
N VAL A 359 -17.80 -12.67 -24.91
CA VAL A 359 -18.81 -13.27 -25.81
C VAL A 359 -19.05 -12.34 -27.00
N ILE A 360 -18.98 -12.88 -28.21
CA ILE A 360 -19.27 -12.14 -29.46
C ILE A 360 -20.76 -11.81 -29.53
N ASN A 361 -21.09 -10.56 -29.88
CA ASN A 361 -22.47 -10.18 -30.15
C ASN A 361 -22.91 -10.79 -31.49
N GLN A 362 -23.77 -11.80 -31.44
CA GLN A 362 -24.29 -12.49 -32.63
C GLN A 362 -25.11 -11.57 -33.55
N ASN A 363 -25.62 -10.45 -33.02
CA ASN A 363 -26.37 -9.47 -33.81
C ASN A 363 -25.48 -8.40 -34.44
N TRP A 364 -24.15 -8.44 -34.23
CA TRP A 364 -23.21 -7.45 -34.77
C TRP A 364 -23.41 -7.25 -36.27
N ARG A 365 -23.52 -5.98 -36.67
CA ARG A 365 -23.64 -5.57 -38.06
C ARG A 365 -22.38 -4.82 -38.50
N PRO A 366 -21.57 -5.42 -39.39
CA PRO A 366 -20.27 -4.87 -39.78
C PRO A 366 -20.42 -3.55 -40.53
N VAL A 367 -21.44 -3.47 -41.40
CA VAL A 367 -21.79 -2.34 -42.24
C VAL A 367 -23.23 -1.92 -41.95
N GLY A 368 -23.54 -0.65 -42.20
CA GLY A 368 -24.88 -0.09 -42.03
C GLY A 368 -25.87 -0.69 -43.03
N ASP A 369 -27.11 -0.22 -42.98
CA ASP A 369 -28.15 -0.70 -43.87
C ASP A 369 -27.91 -0.32 -45.36
N ASP A 370 -28.85 -0.68 -46.24
CA ASP A 370 -28.78 -0.36 -47.67
C ASP A 370 -28.80 1.17 -47.94
N ALA A 371 -29.15 2.00 -46.96
CA ALA A 371 -29.05 3.45 -47.00
C ALA A 371 -27.75 3.99 -46.35
N GLY A 372 -27.00 3.15 -45.63
CA GLY A 372 -25.80 3.52 -44.88
C GLY A 372 -26.07 4.07 -43.48
N ASP A 373 -27.27 3.82 -42.92
CA ASP A 373 -27.62 4.22 -41.56
C ASP A 373 -27.07 3.22 -40.53
N TYR A 374 -26.48 3.74 -39.44
CA TYR A 374 -25.92 2.98 -38.31
C TYR A 374 -26.69 3.25 -37.01
N SER A 375 -27.99 3.51 -37.10
CA SER A 375 -28.83 3.93 -35.96
C SER A 375 -29.33 2.79 -35.07
N THR A 376 -29.12 1.51 -35.41
CA THR A 376 -29.58 0.41 -34.57
C THR A 376 -28.60 0.10 -33.42
N ALA A 377 -29.10 -0.54 -32.37
CA ALA A 377 -28.30 -0.85 -31.19
C ALA A 377 -27.09 -1.75 -31.51
N ASP A 378 -27.23 -2.65 -32.49
CA ASP A 378 -26.20 -3.61 -32.91
C ASP A 378 -25.22 -3.04 -33.96
N ASP A 379 -25.54 -1.87 -34.52
CA ASP A 379 -24.66 -1.15 -35.43
C ASP A 379 -23.61 -0.32 -34.68
N SER A 380 -23.61 -0.26 -33.35
CA SER A 380 -22.63 0.55 -32.61
C SER A 380 -21.23 -0.06 -32.66
N PRO A 381 -20.15 0.72 -32.95
CA PRO A 381 -18.77 0.22 -32.93
C PRO A 381 -18.29 -0.18 -31.53
N HIS A 382 -19.13 -0.03 -30.50
CA HIS A 382 -18.88 -0.51 -29.15
C HIS A 382 -19.57 -1.85 -28.85
N LYS A 383 -20.35 -2.40 -29.77
CA LYS A 383 -21.23 -3.57 -29.58
C LYS A 383 -20.78 -4.81 -30.38
N LEU A 384 -19.48 -4.92 -30.67
CA LEU A 384 -18.90 -6.12 -31.29
C LEU A 384 -18.96 -7.36 -30.37
N LEU A 385 -18.92 -7.12 -29.05
CA LEU A 385 -19.03 -8.11 -28.00
C LEU A 385 -20.23 -7.76 -27.10
N ASN A 386 -20.80 -8.73 -26.37
CA ASN A 386 -21.98 -8.52 -25.52
C ASN A 386 -21.78 -7.41 -24.49
N ALA A 387 -20.58 -7.34 -23.88
CA ALA A 387 -20.15 -6.19 -23.09
C ALA A 387 -19.47 -5.15 -23.98
N ASN A 388 -19.92 -3.90 -23.91
CA ASN A 388 -19.18 -2.80 -24.51
C ASN A 388 -17.85 -2.54 -23.79
N THR A 389 -16.96 -1.72 -24.37
CA THR A 389 -15.63 -1.47 -23.77
C THR A 389 -15.71 -0.95 -22.33
N SER A 390 -16.57 0.03 -22.04
CA SER A 390 -16.70 0.57 -20.68
C SER A 390 -17.24 -0.46 -19.68
N GLN A 391 -18.20 -1.28 -20.12
CA GLN A 391 -18.75 -2.37 -19.32
C GLN A 391 -17.68 -3.41 -18.99
N PHE A 392 -16.88 -3.84 -19.97
CA PHE A 392 -15.77 -4.77 -19.74
C PHE A 392 -14.73 -4.18 -18.79
N VAL A 393 -14.32 -2.93 -18.98
CA VAL A 393 -13.35 -2.27 -18.09
C VAL A 393 -13.86 -2.21 -16.65
N GLY A 394 -15.13 -1.91 -16.45
CA GLY A 394 -15.74 -1.90 -15.11
C GLY A 394 -15.75 -3.27 -14.42
N LEU A 395 -15.65 -4.38 -15.18
CA LEU A 395 -15.57 -5.72 -14.61
C LEU A 395 -14.17 -6.07 -14.06
N LEU A 396 -13.13 -5.35 -14.48
CA LEU A 396 -11.73 -5.59 -14.11
C LEU A 396 -11.36 -5.04 -12.72
N GLY A 397 -12.31 -4.45 -11.99
CA GLY A 397 -12.11 -4.00 -10.61
C GLY A 397 -10.95 -3.00 -10.48
N PHE A 398 -9.95 -3.34 -9.67
CA PHE A 398 -8.76 -2.49 -9.43
C PHE A 398 -7.99 -2.12 -10.70
N PHE A 399 -8.05 -2.97 -11.73
CA PHE A 399 -7.35 -2.74 -13.00
C PHE A 399 -8.07 -1.79 -13.94
N ASP A 400 -9.29 -1.36 -13.60
CA ASP A 400 -9.91 -0.21 -14.26
C ASP A 400 -8.97 1.01 -14.14
N PRO A 401 -8.44 1.55 -15.25
CA PRO A 401 -7.55 2.70 -15.23
C PRO A 401 -8.16 3.91 -14.51
N ASP A 402 -9.49 4.04 -14.55
CA ASP A 402 -10.26 5.12 -13.93
C ASP A 402 -10.72 4.75 -12.50
N ASN A 403 -10.66 3.47 -12.12
CA ASN A 403 -11.10 2.95 -10.82
C ASN A 403 -12.53 3.42 -10.44
N GLY A 404 -13.48 3.34 -11.39
CA GLY A 404 -14.89 3.69 -11.19
C GLY A 404 -15.19 5.20 -11.07
N SER A 405 -14.22 6.09 -11.27
CA SER A 405 -14.44 7.55 -11.30
C SER A 405 -13.53 8.18 -12.35
N ALA A 406 -13.77 9.42 -12.81
CA ALA A 406 -12.98 10.02 -13.90
C ALA A 406 -11.45 10.11 -13.64
N ASN A 407 -10.96 9.74 -12.45
CA ASN A 407 -9.55 9.71 -12.11
C ASN A 407 -9.23 8.52 -11.19
N ALA A 408 -8.13 7.83 -11.47
CA ALA A 408 -7.54 6.87 -10.54
C ALA A 408 -7.38 7.48 -9.13
N THR A 409 -7.84 6.77 -8.11
CA THR A 409 -7.86 7.28 -6.73
C THR A 409 -6.54 7.07 -5.99
N ASN A 410 -5.69 6.14 -6.44
CA ASN A 410 -4.42 5.79 -5.83
C ASN A 410 -3.24 6.02 -6.80
N ASP A 411 -2.05 6.19 -6.22
CA ASP A 411 -0.84 6.54 -6.95
C ASP A 411 -0.29 5.39 -7.80
N LEU A 412 -0.59 4.14 -7.46
CA LEU A 412 -0.12 2.95 -8.19
C LEU A 412 -0.83 2.83 -9.54
N THR A 413 -2.15 2.96 -9.57
CA THR A 413 -2.93 3.02 -10.83
C THR A 413 -2.56 4.24 -11.67
N LYS A 414 -2.37 5.42 -11.04
CA LYS A 414 -1.86 6.61 -11.77
C LYS A 414 -0.48 6.38 -12.38
N GLY A 415 0.40 5.69 -11.64
CA GLY A 415 1.76 5.38 -12.08
C GLY A 415 1.81 4.56 -13.37
N ALA A 416 0.87 3.63 -13.53
CA ALA A 416 0.79 2.72 -14.67
C ALA A 416 0.14 3.32 -15.94
N ARG A 417 -0.62 4.40 -15.80
CA ARG A 417 -1.39 5.01 -16.90
C ARG A 417 -0.51 5.71 -17.92
N GLY A 418 -0.82 5.55 -19.21
CA GLY A 418 -0.08 6.20 -20.30
C GLY A 418 -0.41 7.68 -20.51
N ASP A 419 -1.58 8.13 -20.05
CA ASP A 419 -2.07 9.51 -20.15
C ASP A 419 -1.73 10.38 -18.92
N TRP A 420 -1.25 9.76 -17.83
CA TRP A 420 -0.79 10.47 -16.63
C TRP A 420 0.73 10.63 -16.68
N VAL A 421 1.16 11.74 -17.26
CA VAL A 421 2.58 12.08 -17.41
C VAL A 421 2.89 13.33 -16.59
N SER A 422 4.06 13.35 -15.95
CA SER A 422 4.56 14.52 -15.24
C SER A 422 5.27 15.47 -16.20
N GLU A 423 5.05 16.78 -16.02
CA GLU A 423 5.64 17.82 -16.85
C GLU A 423 6.45 18.82 -16.01
N GLY A 424 7.72 19.00 -16.37
CA GLY A 424 8.62 20.01 -15.81
C GLY A 424 8.38 21.39 -16.40
N LYS A 425 7.14 21.69 -16.81
CA LYS A 425 6.77 22.88 -17.54
C LYS A 425 6.28 23.95 -16.59
N GLU A 426 6.73 25.18 -16.84
CA GLU A 426 6.34 26.35 -16.08
C GLU A 426 5.01 26.93 -16.60
N TYR A 427 4.17 27.34 -15.65
CA TYR A 427 2.86 27.96 -15.90
C TYR A 427 2.80 29.29 -15.15
N ASN A 428 2.25 30.32 -15.81
CA ASN A 428 2.10 31.68 -15.28
C ASN A 428 3.40 32.28 -14.70
N GLU A 429 4.55 31.89 -15.25
CA GLU A 429 5.89 32.38 -14.87
C GLU A 429 6.34 32.09 -13.43
N THR A 430 5.53 31.39 -12.63
CA THR A 430 5.80 31.19 -11.19
C THR A 430 5.48 29.81 -10.66
N SER A 431 4.81 28.93 -11.43
CA SER A 431 4.27 27.67 -10.91
C SER A 431 4.60 26.46 -11.78
N TYR A 432 4.76 25.31 -11.14
CA TYR A 432 5.03 24.02 -11.77
C TYR A 432 4.04 22.95 -11.25
N PRO A 433 2.74 23.05 -11.57
CA PRO A 433 1.70 22.24 -10.93
C PRO A 433 1.73 20.75 -11.33
N TYR A 434 2.39 20.39 -12.44
CA TYR A 434 2.35 19.04 -13.00
C TYR A 434 3.65 18.24 -12.82
N VAL A 435 4.57 18.69 -11.98
CA VAL A 435 5.87 18.02 -11.79
C VAL A 435 5.78 16.66 -11.10
N GLU A 436 4.67 16.37 -10.44
CA GLU A 436 4.39 15.06 -9.83
C GLU A 436 3.01 14.54 -10.24
N ASN A 437 2.53 14.91 -11.44
CA ASN A 437 1.23 14.44 -11.93
C ASN A 437 1.20 12.90 -11.99
N ASN A 438 2.28 12.29 -12.49
CA ASN A 438 2.60 10.89 -12.21
C ASN A 438 3.52 10.83 -10.97
N PRO A 439 3.04 10.29 -9.84
CA PRO A 439 3.77 10.33 -8.59
C PRO A 439 5.01 9.42 -8.59
N PHE A 440 4.98 8.30 -9.34
CA PHE A 440 6.09 7.36 -9.47
C PHE A 440 7.09 7.75 -10.55
N PHE A 441 6.63 8.45 -11.59
CA PHE A 441 7.45 9.01 -12.67
C PHE A 441 7.35 10.54 -12.67
N PRO A 442 7.94 11.22 -11.68
CA PRO A 442 7.91 12.67 -11.59
C PRO A 442 8.70 13.33 -12.73
N ALA A 443 8.47 14.62 -12.93
CA ALA A 443 9.14 15.40 -13.96
C ALA A 443 10.59 15.68 -13.58
N ILE A 444 11.46 14.77 -13.98
CA ILE A 444 12.90 14.91 -13.84
C ILE A 444 13.49 15.34 -15.18
N GLY A 445 14.39 16.32 -15.15
CA GLY A 445 15.09 16.82 -16.34
C GLY A 445 16.38 16.05 -16.65
N GLY A 446 16.86 15.26 -15.68
CA GLY A 446 17.95 14.30 -15.88
C GLY A 446 17.45 12.96 -16.42
N THR A 447 18.40 12.07 -16.65
CA THR A 447 18.18 10.67 -16.98
C THR A 447 17.88 9.85 -15.72
N HIS A 448 17.19 8.72 -15.90
CA HIS A 448 17.04 7.70 -14.86
C HIS A 448 18.34 6.91 -14.64
N LYS A 449 19.49 7.40 -15.11
CA LYS A 449 20.78 6.73 -14.93
C LYS A 449 21.25 6.84 -13.49
N ALA A 450 22.23 6.00 -13.16
CA ALA A 450 23.04 6.15 -11.97
C ALA A 450 23.54 7.61 -11.84
N TYR A 451 23.71 8.07 -10.61
CA TYR A 451 24.14 9.44 -10.34
C TYR A 451 25.35 9.86 -11.18
N GLU A 452 25.18 10.95 -11.91
CA GLU A 452 26.17 11.50 -12.82
C GLU A 452 26.05 13.02 -12.84
N VAL A 453 27.20 13.70 -12.94
CA VAL A 453 27.31 15.15 -13.11
C VAL A 453 27.98 15.42 -14.44
N ASP A 454 27.33 16.22 -15.29
CA ASP A 454 27.89 16.72 -16.55
C ASP A 454 27.77 18.24 -16.60
N ASN A 455 28.82 18.93 -17.05
CA ASN A 455 28.92 20.40 -17.05
C ASN A 455 28.47 21.06 -15.72
N SER A 456 28.82 20.43 -14.60
CA SER A 456 28.43 20.84 -13.24
C SER A 456 26.93 20.75 -12.93
N GLU A 457 26.12 20.12 -13.77
CA GLU A 457 24.70 19.85 -13.52
C GLU A 457 24.45 18.36 -13.25
N ILE A 458 23.50 18.05 -12.37
CA ILE A 458 23.09 16.66 -12.09
C ILE A 458 22.27 16.15 -13.29
N VAL A 459 22.82 15.17 -14.01
CA VAL A 459 22.18 14.57 -15.20
C VAL A 459 21.72 13.14 -14.97
N GLY A 460 22.18 12.47 -13.90
CA GLY A 460 21.69 11.17 -13.44
C GLY A 460 21.26 11.27 -11.98
N ILE A 461 20.14 10.65 -11.63
CA ILE A 461 19.55 10.80 -10.28
C ILE A 461 19.46 9.49 -9.49
N GLN A 462 19.65 8.33 -10.12
CA GLN A 462 19.45 7.07 -9.41
C GLN A 462 20.59 6.83 -8.40
N PRO A 463 20.24 6.43 -7.17
CA PRO A 463 21.21 6.03 -6.16
C PRO A 463 21.89 4.71 -6.54
N THR A 464 23.03 4.45 -5.91
CA THR A 464 23.79 3.21 -6.14
C THR A 464 22.91 1.98 -5.93
N GLY A 465 22.95 1.04 -6.88
CA GLY A 465 22.20 -0.21 -6.85
C GLY A 465 20.86 -0.19 -7.57
N LEU A 466 20.47 0.94 -8.17
CA LEU A 466 19.33 1.08 -9.08
C LEU A 466 19.81 1.52 -10.49
N GLY A 467 19.10 1.10 -11.52
CA GLY A 467 19.35 1.37 -12.94
C GLY A 467 18.28 2.24 -13.63
N GLU A 468 18.40 2.36 -14.95
CA GLU A 468 17.51 3.19 -15.80
C GLU A 468 16.11 2.61 -16.00
N ASP A 469 15.99 1.30 -15.80
CA ASP A 469 14.75 0.55 -15.94
C ASP A 469 13.95 0.52 -14.63
N ASP A 470 14.58 0.90 -13.52
CA ASP A 470 13.94 1.06 -12.23
C ASP A 470 13.12 2.36 -12.13
N ILE A 471 12.10 2.34 -11.28
CA ILE A 471 11.37 3.56 -10.91
C ILE A 471 12.29 4.55 -10.17
N PRO A 472 12.15 5.87 -10.38
CA PRO A 472 12.95 6.88 -9.69
C PRO A 472 12.92 6.76 -8.15
N SER A 473 14.09 6.58 -7.53
CA SER A 473 14.28 6.66 -6.07
C SER A 473 15.36 7.67 -5.68
N GLY A 474 15.57 8.66 -6.55
CA GLY A 474 16.59 9.69 -6.42
C GLY A 474 16.03 11.04 -5.99
N ARG A 475 16.96 12.01 -5.89
CA ARG A 475 16.65 13.43 -5.74
C ARG A 475 17.04 14.17 -7.01
N TYR A 476 16.14 15.05 -7.45
CA TYR A 476 16.32 15.93 -8.59
C TYR A 476 15.94 17.36 -8.21
N VAL A 477 16.79 18.31 -8.58
CA VAL A 477 16.52 19.74 -8.43
C VAL A 477 16.60 20.37 -9.81
N ARG A 478 15.51 20.99 -10.26
CA ARG A 478 15.49 21.70 -11.54
C ARG A 478 16.33 22.98 -11.42
N TRP A 479 17.35 23.07 -12.26
CA TRP A 479 18.28 24.20 -12.36
C TRP A 479 18.12 24.93 -13.70
N ASP A 480 18.00 26.25 -13.68
CA ASP A 480 17.90 27.06 -14.90
C ASP A 480 19.05 28.09 -14.98
N VAL A 481 20.03 27.86 -15.85
CA VAL A 481 21.23 28.71 -16.02
C VAL A 481 20.94 30.08 -16.65
N LYS A 482 19.89 30.21 -17.49
CA LYS A 482 19.78 31.29 -18.50
C LYS A 482 18.52 32.17 -18.44
N ARG A 483 17.68 32.06 -17.41
CA ARG A 483 16.47 32.91 -17.28
C ARG A 483 16.76 34.30 -16.71
N ALA A 484 18.02 34.73 -16.70
CA ALA A 484 18.49 35.95 -16.07
C ALA A 484 18.90 37.00 -17.12
N ASP A 485 17.93 37.62 -17.79
CA ASP A 485 17.99 38.94 -18.45
C ASP A 485 16.56 39.42 -18.79
N GLU A 486 16.23 40.72 -18.87
CA GLU A 486 17.07 41.92 -19.03
C GLU A 486 17.21 42.84 -17.80
N ASP A 487 16.52 42.66 -16.67
CA ASP A 487 16.70 43.58 -15.52
C ASP A 487 16.60 42.95 -14.10
N GLY A 488 16.66 41.62 -13.96
CA GLY A 488 16.58 41.00 -12.63
C GLY A 488 17.09 39.58 -12.52
N ALA A 489 17.59 39.29 -11.32
CA ALA A 489 17.95 37.98 -10.82
C ALA A 489 16.69 37.16 -10.46
N LEU A 490 16.26 36.24 -11.31
CA LEU A 490 15.27 35.22 -10.93
C LEU A 490 15.95 34.03 -10.22
N PRO A 491 15.21 33.26 -9.40
CA PRO A 491 15.81 32.14 -8.68
C PRO A 491 16.16 30.97 -9.60
N GLU A 492 17.32 30.36 -9.42
CA GLU A 492 17.88 29.36 -10.34
C GLU A 492 17.39 27.93 -10.01
N HIS A 493 17.09 27.65 -8.74
CA HIS A 493 16.49 26.39 -8.32
C HIS A 493 14.97 26.51 -8.38
N ARG A 494 14.31 25.73 -9.25
CA ARG A 494 12.88 25.92 -9.56
C ARG A 494 11.94 25.04 -8.76
N TYR A 495 12.20 23.74 -8.75
CA TYR A 495 11.45 22.76 -7.99
C TYR A 495 12.37 21.60 -7.59
N ILE A 496 11.95 20.85 -6.57
CA ILE A 496 12.63 19.67 -6.07
C ILE A 496 11.69 18.47 -6.15
N ILE A 497 12.25 17.35 -6.61
CA ILE A 497 11.64 16.03 -6.53
C ILE A 497 12.59 15.17 -5.70
N ASP A 498 12.10 14.55 -4.63
CA ASP A 498 12.85 13.55 -3.87
C ASP A 498 11.93 12.33 -3.64
N SER A 499 12.02 11.36 -4.56
CA SER A 499 11.20 10.15 -4.47
C SER A 499 11.62 9.26 -3.30
N ALA A 500 12.88 9.35 -2.85
CA ALA A 500 13.35 8.61 -1.70
C ALA A 500 12.61 9.04 -0.43
N GLU A 501 12.27 10.33 -0.28
CA GLU A 501 11.45 10.78 0.85
C GLU A 501 10.12 10.03 0.95
N LYS A 502 9.49 9.69 -0.18
CA LYS A 502 8.19 8.98 -0.19
C LYS A 502 8.32 7.49 0.09
N PHE A 503 9.32 6.80 -0.48
CA PHE A 503 9.51 5.36 -0.25
C PHE A 503 10.01 5.04 1.16
N TYR A 504 10.77 5.96 1.76
CA TYR A 504 11.38 5.79 3.09
C TYR A 504 10.75 6.69 4.17
N TYR A 505 9.57 7.24 3.85
CA TYR A 505 8.67 7.97 4.76
C TYR A 505 9.36 9.11 5.51
N GLU A 506 10.31 9.76 4.87
CA GLU A 506 11.09 10.84 5.48
C GLU A 506 10.27 12.14 5.58
N PRO A 507 10.58 12.99 6.57
CA PRO A 507 10.06 14.34 6.58
C PRO A 507 10.58 15.13 5.38
N GLN A 508 9.72 15.97 4.81
CA GLN A 508 10.06 16.80 3.66
C GLN A 508 11.25 17.73 4.00
N ALA A 509 12.36 17.64 3.25
CA ALA A 509 13.58 18.38 3.57
C ALA A 509 13.41 19.91 3.58
N ASN A 510 12.55 20.44 2.70
CA ASN A 510 12.21 21.87 2.63
C ASN A 510 11.00 22.28 3.50
N GLY A 511 10.49 21.38 4.35
CA GLY A 511 9.42 21.67 5.29
C GLY A 511 9.78 22.73 6.34
N ALA A 512 8.79 23.10 7.16
CA ALA A 512 8.92 24.04 8.27
C ALA A 512 8.43 23.43 9.59
N LEU A 513 8.92 23.96 10.71
CA LEU A 513 8.46 23.66 12.06
C LEU A 513 8.43 24.95 12.87
N ALA A 514 7.22 25.45 13.13
CA ALA A 514 7.01 26.78 13.71
C ALA A 514 7.21 26.84 15.24
N THR A 515 7.05 25.72 15.95
CA THR A 515 7.03 25.71 17.43
C THR A 515 7.99 24.66 17.98
N ILE A 516 9.00 25.10 18.75
CA ILE A 516 10.02 24.23 19.37
C ILE A 516 10.44 24.81 20.73
N GLY A 517 9.54 24.82 21.72
CA GLY A 517 9.82 25.47 23.01
C GLY A 517 10.31 26.92 22.80
N SER A 518 11.45 27.27 23.38
CA SER A 518 12.17 28.53 23.14
C SER A 518 13.31 28.42 22.11
N ALA A 519 13.53 27.23 21.52
CA ALA A 519 14.51 27.03 20.47
C ALA A 519 14.07 27.66 19.13
N THR A 520 15.04 27.91 18.24
CA THR A 520 14.78 28.53 16.93
C THR A 520 13.92 27.63 16.05
N SER A 521 12.80 28.17 15.56
CA SER A 521 11.93 27.50 14.58
C SER A 521 12.68 27.13 13.30
N ILE A 522 12.26 26.06 12.64
CA ILE A 522 12.78 25.66 11.33
C ILE A 522 11.92 26.36 10.27
N ALA A 523 12.48 27.34 9.55
CA ALA A 523 11.79 28.00 8.43
C ALA A 523 11.55 27.02 7.27
N SER A 524 10.58 27.32 6.39
CA SER A 524 10.41 26.59 5.12
C SER A 524 11.50 27.00 4.12
N HIS A 525 11.83 26.12 3.18
CA HIS A 525 12.65 26.48 2.01
C HIS A 525 11.73 26.56 0.79
N SER A 526 11.23 27.76 0.51
CA SER A 526 10.33 27.99 -0.64
C SER A 526 11.05 27.70 -1.95
N MET A 527 10.31 27.16 -2.91
CA MET A 527 10.77 26.97 -4.30
C MET A 527 9.82 27.78 -5.20
N PRO A 528 10.32 28.51 -6.21
CA PRO A 528 11.74 28.63 -6.61
C PRO A 528 12.61 29.41 -5.59
N ASN A 529 13.94 29.19 -5.58
CA ASN A 529 14.91 29.83 -4.68
C ASN A 529 16.30 30.04 -5.30
N ASP A 530 17.05 31.01 -4.78
CA ASP A 530 18.45 31.25 -5.12
C ASP A 530 19.35 30.16 -4.49
N ASP A 531 19.04 29.77 -3.25
CA ASP A 531 19.78 28.74 -2.52
C ASP A 531 19.26 27.34 -2.85
N GLU A 532 20.17 26.36 -2.91
CA GLU A 532 19.78 24.97 -3.10
C GLU A 532 18.94 24.50 -1.90
N PRO A 533 17.83 23.77 -2.13
CA PRO A 533 17.06 23.18 -1.04
C PRO A 533 17.91 22.28 -0.14
N ARG A 534 17.59 22.29 1.16
CA ARG A 534 18.28 21.50 2.19
C ARG A 534 18.32 20.01 1.85
N ALA A 535 19.40 19.33 2.24
CA ALA A 535 19.57 17.90 2.01
C ALA A 535 18.54 17.03 2.73
N SER A 536 18.22 17.38 3.98
CA SER A 536 17.27 16.66 4.82
C SER A 536 16.64 17.61 5.83
N PHE A 537 15.49 17.22 6.40
CA PHE A 537 14.86 17.98 7.46
C PHE A 537 15.74 17.99 8.74
N PRO A 538 15.96 19.15 9.38
CA PRO A 538 16.80 19.24 10.59
C PRO A 538 16.22 18.46 11.79
N ARG A 539 17.02 17.56 12.38
CA ARG A 539 16.68 16.77 13.58
C ARG A 539 16.97 17.53 14.88
N THR A 540 16.69 18.82 14.95
CA THR A 540 17.15 19.69 16.05
C THR A 540 16.07 20.04 17.07
N GLY A 541 14.81 19.62 16.88
CA GLY A 541 13.69 20.03 17.73
C GLY A 541 13.92 19.73 19.22
N LEU A 542 13.82 18.45 19.60
CA LEU A 542 13.97 18.04 21.00
C LEU A 542 15.39 18.25 21.53
N GLY A 543 16.42 17.94 20.75
CA GLY A 543 17.82 18.08 21.19
C GLY A 543 18.21 19.51 21.55
N SER A 544 17.69 20.52 20.83
CA SER A 544 17.94 21.93 21.17
C SER A 544 17.28 22.31 22.49
N VAL A 545 16.04 21.90 22.70
CA VAL A 545 15.27 22.18 23.92
C VAL A 545 15.89 21.48 25.13
N VAL A 546 16.29 20.21 25.00
CA VAL A 546 17.02 19.47 26.03
C VAL A 546 18.33 20.17 26.39
N THR A 547 19.06 20.68 25.39
CA THR A 547 20.28 21.46 25.62
C THR A 547 19.99 22.72 26.44
N LEU A 548 18.94 23.48 26.09
CA LEU A 548 18.57 24.71 26.81
C LEU A 548 18.17 24.44 28.27
N VAL A 549 17.41 23.37 28.55
CA VAL A 549 17.02 23.00 29.91
C VAL A 549 18.24 22.61 30.75
N ARG A 550 19.17 21.84 30.16
CA ARG A 550 20.34 21.30 30.87
C ARG A 550 21.52 22.26 30.95
N GLN A 551 21.58 23.27 30.09
CA GLN A 551 22.68 24.23 30.07
C GLN A 551 22.70 25.05 31.36
N ASP A 552 23.84 25.05 32.04
CA ASP A 552 24.08 25.93 33.18
C ASP A 552 24.24 27.37 32.65
N GLN A 553 23.22 28.18 32.90
CA GLN A 553 23.17 29.58 32.48
C GLN A 553 22.95 30.44 33.72
N THR A 554 23.49 31.65 33.70
CA THR A 554 23.24 32.62 34.77
C THR A 554 21.82 33.18 34.64
N LEU A 555 20.91 32.77 35.52
CA LEU A 555 19.54 33.27 35.59
C LEU A 555 19.40 34.20 36.81
N ALA A 556 19.36 35.51 36.55
CA ALA A 556 19.35 36.57 37.57
C ALA A 556 20.45 36.41 38.63
N ALA A 557 21.69 36.27 38.17
CA ALA A 557 22.89 36.09 38.99
C ALA A 557 22.97 34.75 39.76
N SER A 558 22.00 33.83 39.63
CA SER A 558 22.11 32.43 40.10
C SER A 558 22.60 31.47 39.00
N THR A 559 23.31 30.43 39.40
CA THR A 559 23.78 29.31 38.57
C THR A 559 23.54 27.99 39.31
N ASN A 560 23.77 26.85 38.65
CA ASN A 560 23.71 25.54 39.29
C ASN A 560 24.77 25.34 40.40
N GLY A 561 25.81 26.19 40.44
CA GLY A 561 26.85 26.21 41.48
C GLY A 561 26.70 27.35 42.50
N SER A 562 25.57 28.07 42.50
CA SER A 562 25.28 29.07 43.53
C SER A 562 25.14 28.43 44.91
N GLN A 563 25.25 29.24 45.97
CA GLN A 563 25.01 28.77 47.34
C GLN A 563 23.61 28.17 47.51
N SER A 564 23.47 27.28 48.49
CA SER A 564 22.22 26.57 48.79
C SER A 564 21.48 27.11 50.01
N ILE A 565 22.15 27.95 50.82
CA ILE A 565 21.59 28.45 52.08
C ILE A 565 20.81 29.74 51.84
N VAL A 566 19.57 29.80 52.32
CA VAL A 566 18.89 31.07 52.62
C VAL A 566 19.21 31.46 54.07
N PRO A 567 19.75 32.66 54.34
CA PRO A 567 20.05 33.10 55.70
C PRO A 567 18.78 33.37 56.52
N VAL A 568 18.94 33.38 57.85
CA VAL A 568 17.93 33.91 58.76
C VAL A 568 17.66 35.39 58.43
N ASP A 569 16.42 35.83 58.59
CA ASP A 569 16.12 37.26 58.50
C ASP A 569 16.86 38.03 59.61
N GLU A 570 17.42 39.20 59.27
CA GLU A 570 18.07 40.06 60.26
C GLU A 570 17.04 40.87 61.04
N ALA A 571 17.23 40.97 62.36
CA ALA A 571 16.33 41.68 63.24
C ALA A 571 16.17 43.15 62.81
N MET A 572 14.92 43.62 62.78
CA MET A 572 14.61 45.01 62.42
C MET A 572 14.82 45.94 63.62
N TYR A 573 15.74 46.89 63.50
CA TYR A 573 16.02 47.86 64.55
C TYR A 573 15.35 49.22 64.31
N ASN A 574 15.00 49.92 65.38
CA ASN A 574 14.67 51.33 65.30
C ASN A 574 15.95 52.14 65.06
N PRO A 575 15.99 53.02 64.03
CA PRO A 575 17.15 53.85 63.79
C PRO A 575 17.42 54.73 65.01
N THR A 576 18.70 54.91 65.35
CA THR A 576 19.12 55.79 66.43
C THR A 576 18.62 57.21 66.12
N PRO A 577 17.85 57.86 67.02
CA PRO A 577 17.37 59.20 66.79
C PRO A 577 18.51 60.19 66.55
N ASN A 578 18.23 61.28 65.83
CA ASN A 578 19.17 62.39 65.68
C ASN A 578 19.65 62.83 67.06
N SER A 579 20.96 63.04 67.19
CA SER A 579 21.57 63.49 68.44
C SER A 579 22.34 64.76 68.20
N THR A 580 22.20 65.74 69.09
CA THR A 580 23.01 66.96 69.08
C THR A 580 24.40 66.75 69.70
N THR A 581 24.69 65.57 70.24
CA THR A 581 25.96 65.20 70.90
C THR A 581 26.40 63.76 70.58
N GLY A 582 27.69 63.53 70.34
CA GLY A 582 28.28 62.19 70.20
C GLY A 582 28.83 61.89 68.79
N SER A 583 29.68 60.87 68.68
CA SER A 583 30.24 60.42 67.40
C SER A 583 29.17 59.79 66.50
N VAL A 584 29.29 59.96 65.18
CA VAL A 584 28.37 59.35 64.21
C VAL A 584 28.35 57.81 64.34
N PRO A 585 27.16 57.17 64.45
CA PRO A 585 27.04 55.71 64.40
C PRO A 585 27.42 55.15 63.03
N SER A 586 27.76 53.87 62.96
CA SER A 586 27.90 53.16 61.68
C SER A 586 26.53 53.01 60.99
N THR A 587 26.53 53.02 59.67
CA THR A 587 25.34 52.67 58.87
C THR A 587 24.81 51.30 59.28
N GLN A 588 23.52 51.24 59.60
CA GLN A 588 22.84 50.01 59.98
C GLN A 588 22.07 49.47 58.79
N THR A 589 22.29 48.20 58.44
CA THR A 589 21.58 47.52 57.35
C THR A 589 21.01 46.22 57.89
N ALA A 590 19.75 45.94 57.55
CA ALA A 590 19.06 44.70 57.89
C ALA A 590 18.44 44.11 56.62
N TYR A 591 18.75 42.86 56.32
CA TYR A 591 18.21 42.11 55.19
C TYR A 591 17.14 41.11 55.61
N ASN A 592 16.19 40.90 54.72
CA ASN A 592 15.18 39.86 54.82
C ASN A 592 14.92 39.23 53.45
N TYR A 593 14.34 38.02 53.47
CA TYR A 593 14.17 37.17 52.30
C TYR A 593 12.70 36.79 52.12
N ARG A 594 12.14 37.00 50.92
CA ARG A 594 10.73 36.66 50.61
C ARG A 594 10.63 36.02 49.23
N VAL A 595 9.66 35.11 49.05
CA VAL A 595 9.34 34.58 47.72
C VAL A 595 8.42 35.55 46.99
N SER A 596 8.81 35.96 45.79
CA SER A 596 8.04 36.86 44.93
C SER A 596 8.20 36.40 43.50
N SER A 597 7.08 36.14 42.82
CA SER A 597 7.07 35.57 41.47
C SER A 597 7.91 34.28 41.39
N GLY A 598 7.73 33.38 42.37
CA GLY A 598 8.33 32.05 42.35
C GLY A 598 9.79 31.95 42.76
N VAL A 599 10.45 33.07 43.03
CA VAL A 599 11.87 33.13 43.40
C VAL A 599 12.08 33.92 44.67
N ILE A 600 13.15 33.60 45.38
CA ILE A 600 13.60 34.31 46.58
C ILE A 600 14.21 35.65 46.17
N LYS A 601 13.69 36.73 46.74
CA LYS A 601 14.28 38.06 46.67
C LYS A 601 14.85 38.46 48.02
N ARG A 602 15.95 39.20 47.98
CA ARG A 602 16.55 39.87 49.14
C ARG A 602 16.19 41.34 49.07
N GLY A 603 15.53 41.83 50.11
CA GLY A 603 15.27 43.24 50.35
C GLY A 603 15.72 43.59 51.77
N GLY A 604 15.27 44.74 52.26
CA GLY A 604 15.60 45.15 53.61
C GLY A 604 15.51 46.66 53.81
N TYR A 605 16.23 47.16 54.81
CA TYR A 605 16.38 48.58 55.04
C TYR A 605 17.81 48.94 55.41
N SER A 606 18.21 50.17 55.06
CA SER A 606 19.46 50.77 55.50
C SER A 606 19.18 52.13 56.14
N THR A 607 19.89 52.44 57.23
CA THR A 607 19.88 53.76 57.86
C THR A 607 21.28 54.33 57.77
N THR A 608 21.43 55.40 56.99
CA THR A 608 22.69 56.12 56.87
C THR A 608 22.73 57.28 57.86
N TYR A 609 23.83 57.35 58.61
CA TYR A 609 24.10 58.42 59.56
C TYR A 609 25.14 59.38 58.96
N SER A 610 24.94 60.67 59.16
CA SER A 610 25.86 61.72 58.72
C SER A 610 26.27 62.58 59.91
N GLY A 611 27.57 62.84 60.05
CA GLY A 611 28.14 63.55 61.20
C GLY A 611 29.63 63.26 61.33
N PRO A 612 30.33 63.91 62.27
CA PRO A 612 31.76 63.70 62.46
C PRO A 612 32.07 62.33 63.09
N THR A 613 33.09 61.64 62.56
CA THR A 613 33.56 60.32 63.03
C THR A 613 34.27 60.36 64.37
N HIS A 614 34.77 61.53 64.76
CA HIS A 614 35.31 61.81 66.09
C HIS A 614 34.73 63.12 66.60
N ASN A 615 34.38 63.16 67.88
CA ASN A 615 34.17 64.43 68.57
C ASN A 615 35.45 65.26 68.39
N SER A 616 35.38 66.39 67.70
CA SER A 616 36.55 67.22 67.41
C SER A 616 37.30 67.50 68.71
N THR A 617 38.61 67.25 68.72
CA THR A 617 39.48 67.65 69.83
C THR A 617 39.41 69.17 69.98
N GLY A 618 38.58 69.66 70.91
CA GLY A 618 38.42 71.09 71.14
C GLY A 618 37.39 71.44 72.23
N GLY A 619 37.84 71.47 73.49
CA GLY A 619 37.23 72.29 74.55
C GLY A 619 36.30 71.58 75.53
N THR A 620 36.69 71.58 76.81
CA THR A 620 36.04 70.96 77.98
C THR A 620 34.74 71.62 78.47
N THR A 621 33.99 72.33 77.61
CA THR A 621 32.75 73.02 78.05
C THR A 621 31.53 72.92 77.13
N ASN A 622 31.55 72.24 75.98
CA ASN A 622 30.35 71.70 75.28
C ASN A 622 30.74 71.05 73.93
N PRO A 623 30.69 69.70 73.78
CA PRO A 623 30.90 69.08 72.48
C PRO A 623 29.69 69.36 71.57
N THR A 624 29.84 70.24 70.58
CA THR A 624 28.74 70.76 69.75
C THR A 624 28.76 70.15 68.35
N ALA A 625 28.98 68.85 68.25
CA ALA A 625 28.87 68.17 66.96
C ALA A 625 28.05 66.89 67.13
N GLY A 626 26.80 66.99 66.67
CA GLY A 626 25.84 65.90 66.63
C GLY A 626 25.87 65.13 65.31
N PHE A 627 25.02 64.12 65.21
CA PHE A 627 24.80 63.37 63.98
C PHE A 627 23.33 63.36 63.58
N ASN A 628 23.10 63.37 62.27
CA ASN A 628 21.77 63.26 61.67
C ASN A 628 21.59 61.87 61.09
N SER A 629 20.50 61.21 61.48
CA SER A 629 19.93 60.05 60.82
C SER A 629 18.97 60.52 59.73
N SER A 630 19.10 59.95 58.54
CA SER A 630 18.15 60.19 57.45
C SER A 630 16.84 59.41 57.63
N GLY A 631 16.69 58.70 58.76
CA GLY A 631 15.66 57.70 58.93
C GLY A 631 15.94 56.45 58.10
N ARG A 632 14.97 55.53 58.15
CA ARG A 632 15.05 54.22 57.51
C ARG A 632 14.80 54.37 55.99
N SER A 633 15.73 53.87 55.17
CA SER A 633 15.59 53.83 53.71
C SER A 633 15.40 52.39 53.22
N ALA A 634 14.38 52.13 52.41
CA ALA A 634 14.10 50.78 51.89
C ALA A 634 15.19 50.34 50.90
N ILE A 635 15.67 49.12 51.04
CA ILE A 635 16.52 48.47 50.05
C ILE A 635 15.58 47.85 49.00
N SER A 636 15.75 48.26 47.74
CA SER A 636 15.00 47.69 46.63
C SER A 636 15.23 46.18 46.57
N PRO A 637 14.17 45.36 46.59
CA PRO A 637 14.32 43.91 46.49
C PRO A 637 15.00 43.51 45.18
N THR A 638 16.03 42.67 45.29
CA THR A 638 16.71 42.05 44.14
C THR A 638 16.63 40.54 44.25
N ASP A 639 16.76 39.82 43.14
CA ASP A 639 16.85 38.37 43.18
C ASP A 639 18.03 37.91 44.05
N TYR A 640 17.79 36.90 44.87
CA TYR A 640 18.82 36.32 45.71
C TYR A 640 19.62 35.28 44.94
N VAL A 641 20.95 35.31 45.08
CA VAL A 641 21.85 34.38 44.40
C VAL A 641 21.86 33.05 45.17
N ILE A 642 20.96 32.16 44.80
CA ILE A 642 20.78 30.83 45.40
C ILE A 642 20.41 29.80 44.32
N VAL A 643 20.82 28.54 44.50
CA VAL A 643 20.57 27.45 43.54
C VAL A 643 19.06 27.13 43.38
N SER A 644 18.24 27.31 44.42
CA SER A 644 16.79 27.11 44.32
C SER A 644 16.13 28.09 43.35
N ASN A 645 16.62 29.34 43.27
CA ASN A 645 16.18 30.31 42.27
C ASN A 645 16.58 29.92 40.85
N TYR A 646 17.77 29.34 40.69
CA TYR A 646 18.20 28.78 39.40
C TYR A 646 17.26 27.66 38.95
N ALA A 647 16.98 26.68 39.83
CA ALA A 647 16.04 25.59 39.55
C ALA A 647 14.62 26.10 39.26
N ALA A 648 14.08 27.00 40.10
CA ALA A 648 12.74 27.55 39.94
C ALA A 648 12.55 28.24 38.57
N ARG A 649 13.56 29.00 38.11
CA ARG A 649 13.51 29.71 36.82
C ARG A 649 13.65 28.80 35.60
N LYS A 650 14.36 27.69 35.73
CA LYS A 650 14.42 26.66 34.68
C LYS A 650 13.08 25.94 34.51
N LEU A 651 12.35 25.76 35.62
CA LEU A 651 11.07 25.05 35.62
C LEU A 651 9.89 25.95 35.30
N THR A 652 9.96 27.23 35.69
CA THR A 652 8.85 28.19 35.60
C THR A 652 9.37 29.61 35.37
N THR A 653 8.57 30.47 34.74
CA THR A 653 8.97 31.87 34.50
C THR A 653 8.73 32.76 35.73
N ASP A 654 7.72 32.43 36.55
CA ASP A 654 7.26 33.23 37.70
C ASP A 654 6.81 32.37 38.90
N GLY A 655 7.29 31.12 38.98
CA GLY A 655 6.85 30.13 39.98
C GLY A 655 5.54 29.42 39.67
N SER A 656 4.80 29.85 38.64
CA SER A 656 3.48 29.31 38.32
C SER A 656 3.33 28.91 36.84
N THR A 657 3.91 29.70 35.94
CA THR A 657 3.88 29.45 34.49
C THR A 657 5.03 28.52 34.12
N THR A 658 4.71 27.30 33.67
CA THR A 658 5.71 26.32 33.23
C THR A 658 6.60 26.91 32.12
N ASN A 659 7.90 26.66 32.23
CA ASN A 659 8.87 27.03 31.20
C ASN A 659 8.50 26.35 29.86
N ALA A 660 8.57 27.09 28.75
CA ALA A 660 8.15 26.60 27.43
C ALA A 660 8.95 25.37 26.96
N ASP A 661 10.23 25.27 27.32
CA ASP A 661 11.09 24.14 27.00
C ASP A 661 10.70 22.88 27.79
N VAL A 662 10.43 23.05 29.08
CA VAL A 662 9.93 21.96 29.94
C VAL A 662 8.57 21.49 29.45
N ALA A 663 7.66 22.42 29.11
CA ALA A 663 6.35 22.10 28.57
C ALA A 663 6.42 21.37 27.22
N PHE A 664 7.39 21.73 26.37
CA PHE A 664 7.62 21.05 25.10
C PHE A 664 8.11 19.61 25.32
N ILE A 665 9.07 19.39 26.22
CA ILE A 665 9.57 18.04 26.55
C ILE A 665 8.44 17.15 27.09
N THR A 666 7.63 17.65 28.03
CA THR A 666 6.50 16.87 28.58
C THR A 666 5.46 16.59 27.50
N GLY A 667 5.18 17.55 26.61
CA GLY A 667 4.26 17.34 25.49
C GLY A 667 4.72 16.23 24.53
N VAL A 668 6.03 16.11 24.27
CA VAL A 668 6.59 14.99 23.47
C VAL A 668 6.37 13.65 24.17
N ILE A 669 6.56 13.58 25.49
CA ILE A 669 6.31 12.36 26.29
C ILE A 669 4.84 11.98 26.24
N ASP A 670 3.94 12.92 26.52
CA ASP A 670 2.48 12.72 26.51
C ASP A 670 2.01 12.19 25.14
N GLU A 671 2.56 12.74 24.05
CA GLU A 671 2.21 12.33 22.70
C GLU A 671 2.67 10.90 22.37
N LEU A 672 3.84 10.47 22.90
CA LEU A 672 4.35 9.11 22.75
C LEU A 672 3.59 8.10 23.63
N GLN A 673 3.14 8.51 24.82
CA GLN A 673 2.30 7.69 25.71
C GLN A 673 0.88 7.51 25.16
N GLY A 674 0.39 8.49 24.39
CA GLY A 674 -0.94 8.51 23.80
C GLY A 674 -1.93 9.34 24.62
N THR A 675 -2.94 9.91 23.95
CA THR A 675 -3.90 10.85 24.56
C THR A 675 -4.91 10.22 25.53
N THR A 676 -4.87 8.91 25.75
CA THR A 676 -5.75 8.17 26.66
C THR A 676 -5.03 6.93 27.17
N ALA A 677 -5.09 6.67 28.47
CA ALA A 677 -4.57 5.45 29.08
C ALA A 677 -5.24 4.21 28.43
N GLY A 678 -4.51 3.45 27.62
CA GLY A 678 -5.09 2.37 26.81
C GLY A 678 -4.20 1.73 25.73
N GLY A 679 -2.87 1.80 25.86
CA GLY A 679 -1.91 1.04 25.05
C GLY A 679 -1.23 1.82 23.92
N ALA A 680 0.01 1.44 23.63
CA ALA A 680 0.94 2.14 22.75
C ALA A 680 0.41 2.39 21.32
N LYS A 681 0.61 3.61 20.84
CA LYS A 681 0.05 4.11 19.57
C LYS A 681 0.77 3.62 18.31
N PHE A 682 2.01 3.16 18.43
CA PHE A 682 2.90 2.94 17.26
C PHE A 682 3.54 1.54 17.27
N ARG A 683 2.78 0.53 17.71
CA ARG A 683 3.21 -0.87 17.68
C ARG A 683 3.29 -1.38 16.26
N ASP A 684 4.38 -2.08 16.00
CA ASP A 684 4.65 -2.80 14.78
C ASP A 684 4.20 -4.27 14.93
N PRO A 685 3.06 -4.64 14.33
CA PRO A 685 2.55 -6.01 14.43
C PRO A 685 3.46 -7.05 13.76
N ILE A 686 4.39 -6.64 12.89
CA ILE A 686 5.33 -7.54 12.20
C ILE A 686 6.50 -7.91 13.11
N MET A 687 6.92 -7.00 13.99
CA MET A 687 7.99 -7.28 14.94
C MET A 687 7.52 -8.06 16.16
N GLU A 688 6.25 -7.89 16.53
CA GLU A 688 5.61 -8.60 17.64
C GLU A 688 5.03 -9.95 17.21
N GLY A 689 4.76 -10.14 15.91
CA GLY A 689 4.31 -11.38 15.30
C GLY A 689 5.34 -11.99 14.33
N VAL A 690 5.77 -13.23 14.56
CA VAL A 690 6.51 -14.09 13.62
C VAL A 690 7.95 -13.68 13.23
N SER A 691 8.38 -12.41 13.29
CA SER A 691 9.76 -12.00 12.89
C SER A 691 10.51 -11.18 13.93
N THR A 692 11.24 -11.84 14.84
CA THR A 692 12.21 -11.20 15.75
C THR A 692 13.55 -10.82 15.06
N LYS A 693 13.61 -10.82 13.72
CA LYS A 693 14.86 -10.84 12.95
C LYS A 693 15.44 -9.47 12.56
N HIS A 694 14.73 -8.36 12.75
CA HIS A 694 15.22 -7.01 12.37
C HIS A 694 16.03 -6.28 13.46
N MET A 695 16.28 -6.92 14.62
CA MET A 695 16.99 -6.30 15.73
C MET A 695 18.39 -6.87 15.90
N THR A 696 19.41 -6.01 15.84
CA THR A 696 20.78 -6.32 16.29
C THR A 696 20.95 -6.21 17.81
N SER A 697 19.91 -5.80 18.56
CA SER A 697 19.94 -5.74 20.03
C SER A 697 18.54 -5.90 20.66
N ALA A 698 18.41 -6.78 21.65
CA ALA A 698 17.17 -7.03 22.39
C ALA A 698 16.61 -5.83 23.19
N SER A 699 17.38 -4.74 23.32
CA SER A 699 17.07 -3.57 24.14
C SER A 699 16.30 -2.44 23.44
N ALA A 700 15.94 -2.59 22.16
CA ALA A 700 15.32 -1.52 21.37
C ALA A 700 14.08 -1.98 20.56
N ASN A 701 13.34 -2.97 21.06
CA ASN A 701 12.03 -3.34 20.48
C ASN A 701 10.90 -2.46 21.02
N ASP A 702 9.70 -2.60 20.44
CA ASP A 702 8.53 -1.79 20.84
C ASP A 702 8.18 -2.01 22.31
N ALA A 703 8.28 -3.23 22.82
CA ALA A 703 8.01 -3.54 24.23
C ALA A 703 8.95 -2.81 25.20
N SER A 704 10.24 -2.74 24.87
CA SER A 704 11.24 -2.02 25.66
C SER A 704 10.98 -0.52 25.61
N PHE A 705 10.65 0.00 24.42
CA PHE A 705 10.31 1.41 24.25
C PHE A 705 9.05 1.81 25.02
N ASP A 706 8.00 0.98 24.98
CA ASP A 706 6.75 1.20 25.71
C ASP A 706 6.95 1.20 27.22
N THR A 707 7.78 0.27 27.71
CA THR A 707 8.17 0.21 29.12
C THR A 707 8.91 1.47 29.52
N TYR A 708 9.87 1.90 28.70
CA TYR A 708 10.64 3.12 28.94
C TYR A 708 9.77 4.38 28.95
N ILE A 709 8.92 4.56 27.93
CA ILE A 709 8.06 5.74 27.81
C ILE A 709 6.86 5.68 28.75
N CYS A 710 6.64 4.53 29.40
CA CYS A 710 5.52 4.29 30.30
C CYS A 710 4.16 4.40 29.58
N ALA A 711 4.08 3.86 28.35
CA ALA A 711 2.91 3.99 27.46
C ALA A 711 1.60 3.47 28.08
N THR A 712 1.69 2.53 29.03
CA THR A 712 0.50 1.97 29.71
C THR A 712 0.14 2.72 30.98
N THR A 713 1.13 3.17 31.76
CA THR A 713 0.90 3.82 33.06
C THR A 713 0.71 5.34 32.96
N GLY A 714 1.19 5.97 31.88
CA GLY A 714 1.03 7.41 31.63
C GLY A 714 1.86 8.30 32.57
N THR A 715 2.87 7.76 33.23
CA THR A 715 3.77 8.55 34.11
C THR A 715 5.19 8.08 33.89
N ASN A 716 6.00 8.93 33.25
CA ASN A 716 7.40 8.68 32.94
C ASN A 716 8.33 9.07 34.11
N ALA A 717 9.58 8.64 34.03
CA ALA A 717 10.65 9.09 34.93
C ALA A 717 10.86 10.61 34.89
N VAL A 718 10.68 11.26 33.73
CA VAL A 718 10.76 12.73 33.61
C VAL A 718 9.61 13.40 34.36
N ASP A 719 8.39 12.89 34.24
CA ASP A 719 7.21 13.41 34.94
C ASP A 719 7.38 13.30 36.46
N THR A 720 7.87 12.14 36.91
CA THR A 720 8.18 11.88 38.32
C THR A 720 9.24 12.84 38.84
N ALA A 721 10.37 12.97 38.14
CA ALA A 721 11.45 13.87 38.55
C ALA A 721 11.03 15.35 38.53
N LEU A 722 10.19 15.75 37.57
CA LEU A 722 9.63 17.10 37.48
C LEU A 722 8.69 17.41 38.65
N ALA A 723 7.82 16.47 39.00
CA ALA A 723 6.94 16.60 40.16
C ALA A 723 7.75 16.68 41.47
N ASP A 724 8.79 15.86 41.61
CA ASP A 724 9.64 15.81 42.80
C ASP A 724 10.39 17.12 43.06
N ILE A 725 10.98 17.74 42.03
CA ILE A 725 11.67 19.03 42.18
C ILE A 725 10.69 20.18 42.45
N LYS A 726 9.53 20.20 41.80
CA LYS A 726 8.47 21.21 42.07
C LYS A 726 7.95 21.11 43.52
N SER A 727 7.73 19.89 43.99
CA SER A 727 7.35 19.61 45.39
C SER A 727 8.46 20.03 46.36
N SER A 728 9.72 19.74 46.02
CA SER A 728 10.87 20.14 46.84
C SER A 728 11.03 21.66 46.96
N LEU A 729 10.87 22.41 45.86
CA LEU A 729 10.87 23.88 45.91
C LEU A 729 9.76 24.42 46.82
N THR A 730 8.55 23.87 46.72
CA THR A 730 7.40 24.26 47.55
C THR A 730 7.65 23.97 49.04
N ALA A 731 8.20 22.79 49.33
CA ALA A 731 8.55 22.38 50.69
C ALA A 731 9.70 23.24 51.25
N PHE A 732 10.69 23.60 50.43
CA PHE A 732 11.79 24.48 50.83
C PHE A 732 11.28 25.87 51.22
N TYR A 733 10.41 26.47 50.40
CA TYR A 733 9.81 27.76 50.71
C TYR A 733 8.95 27.72 51.99
N SER A 734 8.32 26.58 52.27
CA SER A 734 7.57 26.39 53.51
C SER A 734 8.47 26.18 54.72
N ALA A 735 9.55 25.40 54.59
CA ALA A 735 10.54 25.20 55.65
C ALA A 735 11.29 26.49 56.01
N ALA A 736 11.54 27.35 55.01
CA ALA A 736 12.11 28.68 55.21
C ALA A 736 11.07 29.69 55.72
N GLU A 737 9.84 29.23 55.97
CA GLU A 737 8.69 30.00 56.46
C GLU A 737 8.27 31.14 55.53
N MET A 738 8.64 31.11 54.25
CA MET A 738 8.48 32.21 53.31
C MET A 738 7.12 32.25 52.59
N SER A 739 6.35 31.17 52.65
CA SER A 739 5.16 30.93 51.81
C SER A 739 3.88 31.67 52.25
N SER A 740 3.80 32.16 53.49
CA SER A 740 2.65 32.87 54.06
C SER A 740 2.81 34.40 54.10
N ARG A 741 3.93 34.94 53.60
CA ARG A 741 4.32 36.34 53.81
C ARG A 741 3.76 37.24 52.70
N SER A 742 2.97 38.26 53.07
CA SER A 742 2.29 39.15 52.11
C SER A 742 3.27 39.87 51.17
N VAL A 743 2.95 39.84 49.87
CA VAL A 743 3.70 40.45 48.75
C VAL A 743 3.12 41.78 48.25
N THR A 744 2.07 42.33 48.88
CA THR A 744 1.35 43.47 48.31
C THR A 744 2.02 44.83 48.54
N PHE A 745 2.48 45.43 47.42
CA PHE A 745 3.05 46.78 47.28
C PHE A 745 1.99 47.79 46.74
N ALA A 746 0.82 47.86 47.35
CA ALA A 746 -0.19 48.84 46.96
C ALA A 746 -0.19 50.01 47.94
N GLY A 747 0.56 51.07 47.60
CA GLY A 747 0.66 52.30 48.39
C GLY A 747 1.85 52.29 49.34
N GLY A 748 2.63 53.38 49.34
CA GLY A 748 3.90 53.48 50.06
C GLY A 748 3.84 53.07 51.55
N ASP A 749 4.96 52.51 52.00
CA ASP A 749 5.33 52.06 53.35
C ASP A 749 4.85 50.68 53.85
N THR A 750 5.85 49.84 54.22
CA THR A 750 5.88 48.77 55.26
C THR A 750 5.93 47.25 54.94
N ALA A 751 6.23 46.75 53.73
CA ALA A 751 6.27 45.27 53.53
C ALA A 751 7.62 44.56 53.87
N TRP A 752 8.79 45.15 53.57
CA TRP A 752 10.09 44.48 53.83
C TRP A 752 10.67 44.78 55.21
N GLY A 753 9.87 45.20 56.21
CA GLY A 753 10.36 45.65 57.54
C GLY A 753 9.40 46.49 58.36
N SER A 754 8.12 46.09 58.38
CA SER A 754 7.22 46.48 59.46
C SER A 754 7.83 46.07 60.80
N LEU A 755 7.77 46.93 61.83
CA LEU A 755 8.27 46.60 63.17
C LEU A 755 7.27 45.74 63.99
N THR A 756 6.09 45.47 63.43
CA THR A 756 5.01 44.75 64.10
C THR A 756 4.59 43.52 63.29
N ALA A 757 4.54 42.37 63.97
CA ALA A 757 4.07 41.07 63.46
C ALA A 757 4.83 40.54 62.23
N GLN A 758 6.18 40.56 62.26
CA GLN A 758 6.97 39.84 61.28
C GLN A 758 7.23 38.42 61.78
N ASP A 759 6.71 37.42 61.08
CA ASP A 759 7.25 36.07 61.16
C ASP A 759 8.64 36.10 60.49
N ASP A 760 9.70 35.93 61.30
CA ASP A 760 11.08 35.97 60.84
C ASP A 760 11.40 34.73 59.98
N GLY A 761 12.19 34.90 58.93
CA GLY A 761 12.71 33.81 58.08
C GLY A 761 13.63 32.92 58.88
N THR A 762 13.48 31.60 58.74
CA THR A 762 14.46 30.66 59.27
C THR A 762 15.54 30.38 58.25
N GLN A 763 16.76 30.14 58.73
CA GLN A 763 17.83 29.66 57.87
C GLN A 763 17.47 28.26 57.37
N GLN A 764 17.51 28.05 56.06
CA GLN A 764 17.34 26.75 55.44
C GLN A 764 18.40 26.50 54.38
N ASP A 765 18.83 25.25 54.26
CA ASP A 765 19.75 24.80 53.22
C ASP A 765 18.98 24.01 52.18
N PHE A 766 18.96 24.45 50.93
CA PHE A 766 18.28 23.75 49.84
C PHE A 766 18.86 22.36 49.59
N ASP A 767 20.11 22.11 50.00
CA ASP A 767 20.74 20.78 49.91
C ASP A 767 20.30 19.88 51.06
N ASN A 768 19.78 20.45 52.15
CA ASN A 768 19.40 19.74 53.36
C ASN A 768 18.34 20.48 54.18
N PHE A 769 17.08 20.36 53.77
CA PHE A 769 15.92 20.89 54.52
C PHE A 769 14.87 19.80 54.66
N SER A 770 14.24 19.67 55.83
CA SER A 770 13.16 18.69 56.06
C SER A 770 13.49 17.26 55.58
N SER A 771 14.75 16.83 55.73
CA SER A 771 15.26 15.55 55.21
C SER A 771 15.20 15.39 53.68
N GLN A 772 15.18 16.50 52.94
CA GLN A 772 15.20 16.56 51.47
C GLN A 772 16.48 17.26 50.98
N ASN A 773 16.93 16.86 49.79
CA ASN A 773 17.96 17.55 49.05
C ASN A 773 17.36 18.05 47.73
N GLY A 774 17.00 19.33 47.69
CA GLY A 774 16.37 19.96 46.53
C GLY A 774 17.33 20.09 45.35
N HIS A 775 18.62 20.36 45.60
CA HIS A 775 19.61 20.46 44.52
C HIS A 775 19.82 19.12 43.82
N ALA A 776 19.94 18.03 44.59
CA ALA A 776 20.03 16.68 44.05
C ALA A 776 18.79 16.32 43.23
N LYS A 777 17.59 16.73 43.66
CA LYS A 777 16.35 16.53 42.87
C LYS A 777 16.38 17.29 41.53
N TRP A 778 16.91 18.52 41.51
CA TRP A 778 17.13 19.25 40.27
C TRP A 778 18.14 18.53 39.35
N VAL A 779 19.25 18.05 39.91
CA VAL A 779 20.27 17.28 39.17
C VAL A 779 19.66 16.00 38.59
N THR A 780 18.83 15.30 39.35
CA THR A 780 18.07 14.13 38.88
C THR A 780 17.17 14.48 37.70
N PHE A 781 16.35 15.54 37.82
CA PHE A 781 15.49 15.99 36.72
C PHE A 781 16.30 16.31 35.45
N SER A 782 17.36 17.12 35.56
CA SER A 782 18.23 17.47 34.43
C SER A 782 18.90 16.25 33.79
N THR A 783 19.29 15.27 34.62
CA THR A 783 19.87 14.00 34.15
C THR A 783 18.84 13.15 33.40
N THR A 784 17.64 12.99 33.95
CA THR A 784 16.57 12.22 33.33
C THR A 784 16.13 12.81 31.98
N VAL A 785 16.10 14.14 31.86
CA VAL A 785 15.86 14.83 30.58
C VAL A 785 16.96 14.51 29.54
N GLY A 786 18.22 14.41 29.98
CA GLY A 786 19.32 13.96 29.11
C GLY A 786 19.19 12.50 28.66
N THR A 787 18.82 11.62 29.59
CA THR A 787 18.57 10.20 29.30
C THR A 787 17.40 10.01 28.33
N LEU A 788 16.37 10.86 28.41
CA LEU A 788 15.27 10.87 27.44
C LEU A 788 15.75 11.09 26.02
N GLN A 789 16.58 12.10 25.78
CA GLN A 789 17.12 12.35 24.45
C GLN A 789 17.86 11.11 23.90
N THR A 790 18.75 10.51 24.69
CA THR A 790 19.50 9.31 24.29
C THR A 790 18.57 8.15 23.90
N ASN A 791 17.52 7.89 24.67
CA ASN A 791 16.58 6.81 24.38
C ASN A 791 15.72 7.08 23.15
N LEU A 792 15.33 8.33 22.92
CA LEU A 792 14.59 8.71 21.71
C LEU A 792 15.47 8.65 20.47
N ASP A 793 16.75 9.03 20.55
CA ASP A 793 17.73 8.87 19.46
C ASP A 793 17.95 7.39 19.12
N ASN A 794 18.00 6.50 20.12
CA ASN A 794 18.04 5.06 19.89
C ASN A 794 16.78 4.55 19.18
N ARG A 795 15.59 5.03 19.58
CA ARG A 795 14.32 4.69 18.91
C ARG A 795 14.29 5.19 17.47
N ILE A 796 14.79 6.39 17.21
CA ILE A 796 14.93 6.93 15.86
C ILE A 796 15.82 6.03 15.00
N ALA A 797 17.00 5.63 15.49
CA ALA A 797 17.93 4.79 14.76
C ALA A 797 17.31 3.43 14.42
N GLU A 798 16.50 2.92 15.33
CA GLU A 798 15.79 1.66 15.18
C GLU A 798 14.65 1.74 14.17
N ILE A 799 13.83 2.80 14.20
CA ILE A 799 12.83 3.08 13.15
C ILE A 799 13.50 3.28 11.78
N ASP A 800 14.61 4.03 11.74
CA ASP A 800 15.41 4.27 10.53
C ASP A 800 15.93 2.92 9.96
N ALA A 801 16.23 1.93 10.81
CA ALA A 801 16.63 0.59 10.38
C ALA A 801 15.45 -0.26 9.87
N ARG A 802 14.26 -0.15 10.49
CA ARG A 802 13.05 -0.88 10.07
C ARG A 802 12.51 -0.38 8.73
N ILE A 803 12.26 0.92 8.61
CA ILE A 803 11.74 1.53 7.37
C ILE A 803 12.84 1.55 6.31
N GLY A 804 14.08 1.83 6.74
CA GLY A 804 15.19 2.16 5.86
C GLY A 804 15.41 3.68 5.82
N LYS A 805 16.67 4.08 5.73
CA LYS A 805 17.09 5.49 5.61
C LYS A 805 18.03 5.69 4.42
N PRO A 806 17.64 6.50 3.42
CA PRO A 806 18.51 6.91 2.33
C PRO A 806 19.75 7.66 2.84
N THR A 807 20.87 7.47 2.14
CA THR A 807 22.08 8.29 2.34
C THR A 807 22.13 9.36 1.27
N ARG A 808 22.38 10.60 1.69
CA ARG A 808 22.59 11.73 0.79
C ARG A 808 24.04 12.18 0.85
N SER A 809 24.57 12.57 -0.31
CA SER A 809 25.94 13.07 -0.48
C SER A 809 25.93 14.45 -1.13
N GLY A 810 27.07 15.13 -1.11
CA GLY A 810 27.18 16.53 -1.53
C GLY A 810 26.89 17.52 -0.40
N SER A 811 27.12 18.80 -0.68
CA SER A 811 26.82 19.91 0.23
C SER A 811 25.93 20.90 -0.49
N PRO A 812 24.82 21.38 0.12
CA PRO A 812 23.94 22.34 -0.53
C PRO A 812 24.70 23.56 -1.01
N SER A 813 24.48 23.94 -2.26
CA SER A 813 24.99 25.19 -2.80
C SER A 813 24.34 26.38 -2.07
N THR A 814 25.18 27.22 -1.44
CA THR A 814 24.77 28.40 -0.65
C THR A 814 25.00 29.73 -1.38
N SER A 815 25.33 29.67 -2.66
CA SER A 815 25.65 30.84 -3.47
C SER A 815 24.89 30.76 -4.78
N ARG A 816 24.19 31.84 -5.10
CA ARG A 816 23.59 32.07 -6.41
C ARG A 816 24.62 31.89 -7.53
N GLY A 817 24.21 31.28 -8.63
CA GLY A 817 25.02 30.88 -9.78
C GLY A 817 25.64 29.49 -9.68
N THR A 818 25.39 28.77 -8.57
CA THR A 818 25.99 27.46 -8.32
C THR A 818 24.97 26.34 -8.53
N PRO A 819 25.23 25.38 -9.43
CA PRO A 819 24.34 24.23 -9.65
C PRO A 819 24.07 23.41 -8.39
N PRO A 820 22.99 22.60 -8.39
CA PRO A 820 22.68 21.71 -7.28
C PRO A 820 23.76 20.64 -7.11
N ALA A 821 24.13 20.37 -5.87
CA ALA A 821 25.18 19.40 -5.52
C ALA A 821 24.70 18.25 -4.63
N VAL A 822 23.48 18.35 -4.06
CA VAL A 822 22.96 17.30 -3.17
C VAL A 822 22.16 16.26 -3.95
N TYR A 823 22.50 15.00 -3.70
CA TYR A 823 21.85 13.85 -4.32
C TYR A 823 21.69 12.69 -3.33
N VAL A 824 20.82 11.74 -3.65
CA VAL A 824 20.70 10.47 -2.93
C VAL A 824 21.78 9.53 -3.45
N SER A 825 22.78 9.23 -2.62
CA SER A 825 23.92 8.41 -3.03
C SER A 825 23.67 6.90 -2.91
N ALA A 826 22.83 6.51 -1.95
CA ALA A 826 22.46 5.12 -1.73
C ALA A 826 21.08 5.02 -1.09
N VAL A 827 20.34 3.99 -1.49
CA VAL A 827 19.11 3.57 -0.82
C VAL A 827 19.38 2.31 0.01
N PRO A 828 18.59 2.09 1.08
CA PRO A 828 18.67 0.86 1.87
C PRO A 828 18.55 -0.39 0.98
N THR A 829 19.47 -1.33 1.18
CA THR A 829 19.45 -2.66 0.56
C THR A 829 19.15 -3.73 1.61
N ALA A 830 18.81 -4.95 1.18
CA ALA A 830 18.87 -6.11 2.06
C ALA A 830 20.28 -6.22 2.65
N ASN A 831 20.39 -6.61 3.93
CA ASN A 831 21.71 -6.80 4.52
C ASN A 831 22.40 -8.01 3.86
N SER A 832 23.72 -7.95 3.69
CA SER A 832 24.51 -8.97 3.02
C SER A 832 24.60 -10.31 3.78
N THR A 833 23.91 -10.45 4.90
CA THR A 833 24.02 -11.59 5.83
C THR A 833 22.67 -12.27 6.02
N GLY A 834 21.87 -12.39 4.95
CA GLY A 834 20.57 -13.09 4.96
C GLY A 834 19.45 -12.36 5.71
N GLY A 835 19.58 -11.05 5.93
CA GLY A 835 18.53 -10.22 6.50
C GLY A 835 17.51 -9.76 5.47
N TYR A 836 16.27 -9.60 5.91
CA TYR A 836 15.18 -9.08 5.10
C TYR A 836 15.44 -7.61 4.70
N ALA A 837 14.88 -7.21 3.57
CA ALA A 837 14.87 -5.82 3.15
C ALA A 837 14.13 -4.95 4.18
N PRO A 838 14.57 -3.70 4.44
CA PRO A 838 13.78 -2.72 5.18
C PRO A 838 12.39 -2.52 4.55
N TYR A 839 11.41 -2.13 5.34
CA TYR A 839 10.01 -2.06 4.90
C TYR A 839 9.80 -1.11 3.72
N GLY A 840 10.42 0.07 3.75
CA GLY A 840 10.38 1.02 2.63
C GLY A 840 11.02 0.45 1.36
N ARG A 841 12.07 -0.38 1.50
CA ARG A 841 12.70 -1.08 0.38
C ARG A 841 11.79 -2.18 -0.19
N ALA A 842 11.11 -2.95 0.66
CA ALA A 842 10.16 -3.96 0.20
C ALA A 842 8.97 -3.36 -0.56
N ILE A 843 8.45 -2.21 -0.10
CA ILE A 843 7.42 -1.44 -0.80
C ILE A 843 7.94 -0.93 -2.15
N TYR A 844 9.16 -0.36 -2.16
CA TYR A 844 9.83 0.08 -3.39
C TYR A 844 9.94 -1.06 -4.40
N ASP A 845 10.48 -2.22 -4.00
CA ASP A 845 10.69 -3.36 -4.89
C ASP A 845 9.34 -3.85 -5.45
N SER A 846 8.29 -3.91 -4.62
CA SER A 846 6.93 -4.26 -5.05
C SER A 846 6.37 -3.27 -6.08
N CYS A 847 6.52 -1.97 -5.86
CA CYS A 847 6.11 -0.96 -6.85
C CYS A 847 6.95 -1.06 -8.13
N ASN A 848 8.24 -1.37 -8.01
CA ASN A 848 9.14 -1.49 -9.13
C ASN A 848 8.83 -2.70 -10.02
N TYR A 849 8.41 -3.83 -9.45
CA TYR A 849 7.93 -4.97 -10.24
C TYR A 849 6.66 -4.65 -11.04
N LEU A 850 5.80 -3.79 -10.50
CA LEU A 850 4.55 -3.41 -11.15
C LEU A 850 4.75 -2.34 -12.23
N LEU A 851 5.63 -1.38 -11.99
CA LEU A 851 5.76 -0.15 -12.78
C LEU A 851 7.10 0.01 -13.52
N GLY A 852 8.19 -0.53 -12.96
CA GLY A 852 9.51 -0.48 -13.57
C GLY A 852 9.55 -1.23 -14.90
N LYS A 853 10.50 -0.87 -15.77
CA LYS A 853 10.59 -1.41 -17.14
C LYS A 853 11.07 -2.85 -17.21
N ASP A 854 11.66 -3.38 -16.14
CA ASP A 854 12.13 -4.77 -16.10
C ASP A 854 10.99 -5.78 -16.25
N LEU A 855 9.90 -5.60 -15.49
CA LEU A 855 8.73 -6.48 -15.53
C LEU A 855 7.48 -5.78 -16.08
N LYS A 856 7.27 -4.51 -15.71
CA LYS A 856 6.23 -3.62 -16.26
C LYS A 856 4.79 -4.16 -16.19
N LEU A 857 4.52 -5.15 -15.33
CA LEU A 857 3.30 -5.97 -15.39
C LEU A 857 2.01 -5.14 -15.33
N MET A 858 1.92 -4.20 -14.38
CA MET A 858 0.71 -3.39 -14.21
C MET A 858 0.63 -2.27 -15.25
N THR A 859 1.77 -1.73 -15.67
CA THR A 859 1.83 -0.67 -16.70
C THR A 859 1.37 -1.21 -18.05
N ASP A 860 1.85 -2.39 -18.46
CA ASP A 860 1.44 -3.01 -19.72
C ASP A 860 -0.04 -3.42 -19.70
N LEU A 861 -0.52 -3.96 -18.57
CA LEU A 861 -1.93 -4.28 -18.39
C LEU A 861 -2.83 -3.04 -18.52
N ILE A 862 -2.57 -1.97 -17.76
CA ILE A 862 -3.39 -0.76 -17.76
C ILE A 862 -3.36 -0.07 -19.13
N GLN A 863 -2.20 0.00 -19.78
CA GLN A 863 -2.10 0.60 -21.12
C GLN A 863 -2.80 -0.25 -22.17
N SER A 864 -2.78 -1.59 -22.05
CA SER A 864 -3.56 -2.49 -22.91
C SER A 864 -5.05 -2.24 -22.76
N ILE A 865 -5.54 -2.05 -21.54
CA ILE A 865 -6.94 -1.67 -21.27
C ILE A 865 -7.29 -0.32 -21.92
N GLN A 866 -6.44 0.70 -21.77
CA GLN A 866 -6.64 2.01 -22.40
C GLN A 866 -6.67 1.92 -23.94
N SER A 867 -5.89 1.00 -24.52
CA SER A 867 -5.83 0.80 -25.97
C SER A 867 -7.13 0.23 -26.56
N LEU A 868 -8.02 -0.37 -25.76
CA LEU A 868 -9.32 -0.85 -26.24
C LEU A 868 -10.16 0.25 -26.87
N GLY A 869 -10.02 1.50 -26.41
CA GLY A 869 -10.66 2.66 -27.04
C GLY A 869 -10.13 2.93 -28.45
N GLN A 870 -8.83 2.69 -28.68
CA GLN A 870 -8.22 2.85 -30.00
C GLN A 870 -8.71 1.81 -31.01
N LEU A 871 -8.97 0.57 -30.55
CA LEU A 871 -9.58 -0.47 -31.39
C LEU A 871 -10.97 -0.05 -31.89
N VAL A 872 -11.79 0.55 -31.02
CA VAL A 872 -13.10 1.09 -31.44
C VAL A 872 -12.94 2.19 -32.49
N GLU A 873 -11.96 3.07 -32.34
CA GLU A 873 -11.68 4.11 -33.33
C GLU A 873 -11.20 3.54 -34.68
N LEU A 874 -10.54 2.38 -34.71
CA LEU A 874 -10.20 1.68 -35.96
C LEU A 874 -11.47 1.22 -36.68
N VAL A 875 -12.44 0.64 -35.97
CA VAL A 875 -13.74 0.22 -36.54
C VAL A 875 -14.49 1.42 -37.13
N LYS A 876 -14.57 2.54 -36.39
CA LYS A 876 -15.19 3.78 -36.90
C LYS A 876 -14.52 4.28 -38.18
N LYS A 877 -13.18 4.28 -38.22
CA LYS A 877 -12.42 4.68 -39.41
C LYS A 877 -12.65 3.72 -40.58
N ALA A 878 -12.70 2.41 -40.34
CA ALA A 878 -12.97 1.40 -41.36
C ALA A 878 -14.37 1.58 -41.96
N ARG A 879 -15.40 1.80 -41.14
CA ARG A 879 -16.76 2.12 -41.61
C ARG A 879 -16.82 3.40 -42.43
N ASN A 880 -16.20 4.48 -41.95
CA ASN A 880 -16.11 5.72 -42.74
C ASN A 880 -15.43 5.50 -44.10
N LYS A 881 -14.38 4.67 -44.18
CA LYS A 881 -13.77 4.31 -45.47
C LYS A 881 -14.75 3.51 -46.33
N TYR A 882 -15.46 2.54 -45.76
CA TYR A 882 -16.47 1.75 -46.46
C TYR A 882 -17.55 2.63 -47.09
N GLU A 883 -18.09 3.60 -46.34
CA GLU A 883 -19.11 4.53 -46.86
C GLU A 883 -18.55 5.43 -47.97
N ILE A 884 -17.34 5.97 -47.80
CA ILE A 884 -16.69 6.81 -48.82
C ILE A 884 -16.47 6.03 -50.12
N TYR A 885 -16.01 4.78 -50.05
CA TYR A 885 -15.82 3.95 -51.24
C TYR A 885 -17.16 3.58 -51.91
N ASN A 886 -18.24 3.49 -51.15
CA ASN A 886 -19.61 3.33 -51.66
C ASN A 886 -20.26 4.65 -52.14
N GLY A 887 -19.52 5.76 -52.16
CA GLY A 887 -20.00 7.06 -52.64
C GLY A 887 -20.95 7.78 -51.67
N ARG A 888 -20.95 7.39 -50.39
CA ARG A 888 -21.77 7.97 -49.32
C ARG A 888 -20.95 8.92 -48.44
N GLY A 889 -21.63 9.66 -47.56
CA GLY A 889 -21.01 10.56 -46.59
C GLY A 889 -20.34 9.81 -45.44
N LYS A 890 -19.48 10.50 -44.67
CA LYS A 890 -18.98 9.96 -43.39
C LYS A 890 -20.10 9.95 -42.36
N GLU A 891 -20.13 8.91 -41.55
CA GLU A 891 -21.10 8.76 -40.46
C GLU A 891 -20.49 9.16 -39.09
N TYR A 892 -19.22 8.79 -38.86
CA TYR A 892 -18.53 8.96 -37.56
C TYR A 892 -17.44 10.03 -37.55
#